data_AF-A0A9X3BWG2-F1
#
_entry.id   AF-A0A9X3BWG2-F1
#
_cell.length_a   1.000
_cell.length_b   1.000
_cell.length_c   1.000
_cell.angle_alpha   90.00
_cell.angle_beta   90.00
_cell.angle_gamma   90.00
#
_symmetry.space_group_name_H-M   'P 1'
#
loop_
_entity.id
_entity.type
_entity.pdbx_description
1 polymer ?
#
loop_
_entity_poly.entity_id
_entity_poly.type
_entity_poly.pdbx_seq_one_letter_code
_entity_poly.pdbx_strand_id
1 'polypeptide(L)'
;MRLTWPLTGRSEEMRLVAAALSDPGLCGIVIGGAAGVGKSRVVREALEQAATLGHTVRWVVGTSCARGLPLGAFAAWAGTADRDDLQLVCAVIRSLSAAPPGTAVVVGVDDVHLLDELSLFVLQQIAQRGEAKLILSIRDGEEIPVGVHELYRIGQFDRLDLEPLSLPETTALLSAALAGPVDPHAARRLWELTRGNALYLRHIVEQQVTEGRFGGESGTWYWLDDPIVVPHSLIELIESRMGALAPDVAAVIDTLAVGEPIALPALERMVGPDAVEDADARGLIRVDQAGTGPQVWVAHPLYGEVRRNRAAPTRLRRLRGLVATELGAADDRDDARVLVRRAAMSMDSDLTPDGHLLVTAARKAVALADLSLADRLASAAVHAGEGPEAVFIRAHALSWSGRGREAEALLAEMSVDGMGDENRARLAYLRASNLLWALADPPAARAIIDAASDITAGPAGHSMAALRTVYWFAVDRPGDAVKTAQHLELDDLPAIVGAETAWALTAIEADAGRLGRAVSVAEAGYAVATRSSDAPHMQFNIADAHLGALLFAGRVAEAEELAERVRRQADDLPGDPRWLGAAVAGRAALGSGHLDTACVLLAPAERALTASGYAIGWGYRYGVAHMTALAMRGSTAQAAALLTDLDARQRTFRSLDDERALALAWLSAGQGVVSEAMAMVTRAARTAAANGRFAAEVMCLQTAAQFGDTSCAARLGELGAIVEGPRARIAARLAAALRDHDAAELVVASEEFEAMGDLVAAVDAAAQGGVAYRDGELRGSFLTCLARAEALAETCGIIETPALRQAREPIPLTHREREIVSLLGHGLSNRDVAERLTLSVRTVEGHIYKAMSKTGTTSREELAALLTHRRPPT
;
A
#
# COMPACT_ATOMS: atom_id res chain seq x y z
N MET A 1 -21.71 4.27 -15.46
CA MET A 1 -22.13 3.07 -14.69
C MET A 1 -22.84 3.57 -13.44
N ARG A 2 -24.06 3.10 -13.09
CA ARG A 2 -24.67 3.48 -11.80
C ARG A 2 -24.15 2.53 -10.73
N LEU A 3 -23.27 3.03 -9.86
CA LEU A 3 -22.77 2.27 -8.70
C LEU A 3 -23.91 2.06 -7.70
N THR A 4 -23.89 0.92 -7.01
CA THR A 4 -24.81 0.64 -5.91
C THR A 4 -24.10 0.99 -4.61
N TRP A 5 -24.63 1.94 -3.84
CA TRP A 5 -24.04 2.37 -2.57
C TRP A 5 -24.77 1.72 -1.38
N PRO A 6 -24.16 0.71 -0.72
CA PRO A 6 -24.74 0.08 0.48
C PRO A 6 -24.63 0.99 1.71
N LEU A 7 -25.38 0.67 2.78
CA LEU A 7 -25.17 1.27 4.10
C LEU A 7 -24.06 0.50 4.83
N THR A 8 -22.83 0.98 4.70
CA THR A 8 -21.63 0.38 5.34
C THR A 8 -21.09 1.31 6.41
N GLY A 9 -20.54 0.74 7.50
CA GLY A 9 -19.92 1.53 8.56
C GLY A 9 -20.90 2.26 9.48
N ARG A 10 -22.16 1.80 9.57
CA ARG A 10 -23.21 2.40 10.42
C ARG A 10 -23.91 1.40 11.35
N SER A 11 -23.23 0.28 11.64
CA SER A 11 -23.85 -0.84 12.37
C SER A 11 -24.15 -0.50 13.83
N GLU A 12 -23.39 0.39 14.45
CA GLU A 12 -23.63 0.86 15.80
C GLU A 12 -24.83 1.81 15.85
N GLU A 13 -24.89 2.78 14.93
CA GLU A 13 -26.00 3.72 14.79
C GLU A 13 -27.32 2.99 14.53
N MET A 14 -27.31 1.98 13.66
CA MET A 14 -28.48 1.14 13.42
C MET A 14 -28.92 0.38 14.67
N ARG A 15 -27.98 -0.05 15.51
CA ARG A 15 -28.27 -0.72 16.79
C ARG A 15 -28.91 0.24 17.79
N LEU A 16 -28.44 1.49 17.85
CA LEU A 16 -29.01 2.54 18.70
C LEU A 16 -30.44 2.89 18.25
N VAL A 17 -30.66 3.04 16.94
CA VAL A 17 -32.01 3.26 16.40
C VAL A 17 -32.94 2.10 16.77
N ALA A 18 -32.50 0.85 16.59
CA ALA A 18 -33.30 -0.33 16.94
C ALA A 18 -33.60 -0.41 18.45
N ALA A 19 -32.64 -0.06 19.31
CA ALA A 19 -32.82 -0.01 20.76
C ALA A 19 -33.88 1.05 21.15
N ALA A 20 -33.80 2.26 20.59
CA ALA A 20 -34.75 3.33 20.86
C ALA A 20 -36.19 2.99 20.38
N LEU A 21 -36.31 2.28 19.25
CA LEU A 21 -37.60 1.80 18.77
C LEU A 21 -38.20 0.70 19.66
N SER A 22 -37.37 -0.11 20.30
CA SER A 22 -37.78 -1.23 21.15
C SER A 22 -38.10 -0.82 22.60
N ASP A 23 -37.55 0.30 23.08
CA ASP A 23 -37.77 0.78 24.45
C ASP A 23 -39.20 1.34 24.62
N PRO A 24 -40.08 0.76 25.46
CA PRO A 24 -41.44 1.27 25.65
C PRO A 24 -41.52 2.67 26.29
N GLY A 25 -40.46 3.15 26.94
CA GLY A 25 -40.40 4.48 27.55
C GLY A 25 -40.13 5.62 26.55
N LEU A 26 -39.59 5.30 25.38
CA LEU A 26 -39.24 6.30 24.36
C LEU A 26 -40.33 6.48 23.31
N CYS A 27 -40.55 7.70 22.85
CA CYS A 27 -41.39 7.98 21.66
C CYS A 27 -40.65 7.65 20.35
N GLY A 28 -39.32 7.56 20.40
CA GLY A 28 -38.47 7.20 19.27
C GLY A 28 -37.11 7.88 19.34
N ILE A 29 -36.53 8.20 18.18
CA ILE A 29 -35.16 8.74 18.09
C ILE A 29 -35.07 9.93 17.12
N VAL A 30 -34.22 10.89 17.46
CA VAL A 30 -33.86 12.03 16.62
C VAL A 30 -32.44 11.84 16.11
N ILE A 31 -32.26 11.95 14.79
CA ILE A 31 -30.99 11.81 14.09
C ILE A 31 -30.53 13.20 13.63
N GLY A 32 -29.56 13.78 14.34
CA GLY A 32 -28.85 15.01 14.00
C GLY A 32 -27.65 14.77 13.09
N GLY A 33 -27.01 15.82 12.59
CA GLY A 33 -25.80 15.72 11.79
C GLY A 33 -25.74 16.69 10.62
N ALA A 34 -24.53 16.89 10.08
CA ALA A 34 -24.29 17.76 8.94
C ALA A 34 -25.00 17.30 7.65
N ALA A 35 -25.14 18.19 6.67
CA ALA A 35 -25.80 17.86 5.41
C ALA A 35 -24.97 16.86 4.57
N GLY A 36 -25.59 15.77 4.14
CA GLY A 36 -24.96 14.76 3.26
C GLY A 36 -24.24 13.60 3.98
N VAL A 37 -24.22 13.57 5.31
CA VAL A 37 -23.58 12.48 6.11
C VAL A 37 -24.35 11.15 6.12
N GLY A 38 -25.59 11.14 5.63
CA GLY A 38 -26.37 9.90 5.44
C GLY A 38 -27.65 9.77 6.27
N LYS A 39 -28.09 10.81 6.99
CA LYS A 39 -29.28 10.78 7.87
C LYS A 39 -30.50 10.14 7.22
N SER A 40 -30.93 10.64 6.05
CA SER A 40 -32.07 10.12 5.31
C SER A 40 -31.92 8.64 4.95
N ARG A 41 -30.69 8.16 4.72
CA ARG A 41 -30.42 6.75 4.42
C ARG A 41 -30.55 5.89 5.68
N VAL A 42 -30.04 6.35 6.83
CA VAL A 42 -30.20 5.67 8.12
C VAL A 42 -31.67 5.55 8.49
N VAL A 43 -32.47 6.62 8.34
CA VAL A 43 -33.92 6.56 8.63
C VAL A 43 -34.61 5.55 7.71
N ARG A 44 -34.31 5.53 6.40
CA ARG A 44 -34.91 4.56 5.47
C ARG A 44 -34.54 3.13 5.81
N GLU A 45 -33.27 2.87 6.08
CA GLU A 45 -32.81 1.52 6.46
C GLU A 45 -33.50 1.05 7.75
N ALA A 46 -33.67 1.95 8.73
CA ALA A 46 -34.37 1.63 9.98
C ALA A 46 -35.85 1.31 9.75
N LEU A 47 -36.52 2.02 8.84
CA LEU A 47 -37.88 1.66 8.44
C LEU A 47 -37.94 0.33 7.68
N GLU A 48 -37.00 0.04 6.80
CA GLU A 48 -36.93 -1.24 6.10
C GLU A 48 -36.72 -2.40 7.09
N GLN A 49 -35.83 -2.24 8.07
CA GLN A 49 -35.64 -3.21 9.17
C GLN A 49 -36.92 -3.38 9.99
N ALA A 50 -37.59 -2.28 10.37
CA ALA A 50 -38.85 -2.35 11.10
C ALA A 50 -39.96 -3.07 10.31
N ALA A 51 -40.06 -2.81 8.99
CA ALA A 51 -41.00 -3.51 8.11
C ALA A 51 -40.70 -5.02 8.04
N THR A 52 -39.43 -5.39 8.01
CA THR A 52 -38.98 -6.79 8.00
C THR A 52 -39.34 -7.51 9.31
N LEU A 53 -39.38 -6.78 10.43
CA LEU A 53 -39.86 -7.25 11.73
C LEU A 53 -41.40 -7.28 11.86
N GLY A 54 -42.13 -6.93 10.79
CA GLY A 54 -43.59 -6.96 10.75
C GLY A 54 -44.28 -5.68 11.22
N HIS A 55 -43.54 -4.58 11.41
CA HIS A 55 -44.12 -3.28 11.76
C HIS A 55 -44.71 -2.57 10.54
N THR A 56 -45.72 -1.74 10.79
CA THR A 56 -46.31 -0.88 9.77
C THR A 56 -45.52 0.42 9.68
N VAL A 57 -44.89 0.68 8.53
CA VAL A 57 -44.01 1.86 8.37
C VAL A 57 -44.62 2.99 7.54
N ARG A 58 -44.24 4.23 7.84
CA ARG A 58 -44.62 5.45 7.11
C ARG A 58 -43.39 6.33 6.88
N TRP A 59 -43.23 6.88 5.68
CA TRP A 59 -42.11 7.73 5.31
C TRP A 59 -42.60 9.11 4.87
N VAL A 60 -42.08 10.16 5.51
CA VAL A 60 -42.49 11.56 5.33
C VAL A 60 -41.23 12.39 5.09
N VAL A 61 -41.31 13.38 4.20
CA VAL A 61 -40.19 14.29 3.90
C VAL A 61 -40.64 15.72 4.08
N GLY A 62 -39.97 16.45 4.96
CA GLY A 62 -40.08 17.90 5.06
C GLY A 62 -39.44 18.55 3.84
N THR A 63 -40.14 19.48 3.21
CA THR A 63 -39.61 20.27 2.09
C THR A 63 -39.96 21.73 2.29
N SER A 64 -39.06 22.63 1.88
CA SER A 64 -39.29 24.08 1.97
C SER A 64 -40.55 24.52 1.21
N CYS A 65 -40.85 23.87 0.08
CA CYS A 65 -42.06 24.11 -0.70
C CYS A 65 -43.34 23.70 0.05
N ALA A 66 -43.32 22.56 0.75
CA ALA A 66 -44.49 22.06 1.49
C ALA A 66 -44.75 22.82 2.80
N ARG A 67 -43.73 23.49 3.36
CA ARG A 67 -43.84 24.27 4.61
C ARG A 67 -44.91 25.38 4.54
N GLY A 68 -45.19 25.90 3.35
CA GLY A 68 -46.22 26.92 3.14
C GLY A 68 -47.66 26.37 3.01
N LEU A 69 -47.84 25.05 3.00
CA LEU A 69 -49.14 24.39 2.85
C LEU A 69 -49.55 23.73 4.18
N PRO A 70 -50.77 24.00 4.70
CA PRO A 70 -51.31 23.29 5.87
C PRO A 70 -51.25 21.77 5.67
N LEU A 71 -50.57 21.05 6.57
CA LEU A 71 -50.38 19.59 6.48
C LEU A 71 -49.69 19.13 5.18
N GLY A 72 -48.90 19.99 4.54
CA GLY A 72 -48.31 19.75 3.23
C GLY A 72 -47.45 18.49 3.15
N ALA A 73 -46.71 18.18 4.22
CA ALA A 73 -45.90 16.97 4.32
C ALA A 73 -46.75 15.69 4.47
N PHE A 74 -47.98 15.82 4.98
CA PHE A 74 -48.92 14.72 5.20
C PHE A 74 -50.04 14.63 4.17
N ALA A 75 -49.92 15.33 3.04
CA ALA A 75 -50.97 15.38 2.01
C ALA A 75 -51.46 13.99 1.55
N ALA A 76 -50.57 12.99 1.53
CA ALA A 76 -50.92 11.60 1.19
C ALA A 76 -51.88 10.92 2.20
N TRP A 77 -51.97 11.41 3.43
CA TRP A 77 -52.79 10.86 4.52
C TRP A 77 -53.98 11.74 4.91
N ALA A 78 -54.08 12.96 4.39
CA ALA A 78 -55.13 13.92 4.73
C ALA A 78 -56.52 13.53 4.18
N GLY A 79 -56.59 12.63 3.20
CA GLY A 79 -57.85 12.23 2.54
C GLY A 79 -58.51 13.38 1.75
N THR A 80 -59.69 13.14 1.20
CA THR A 80 -60.50 14.17 0.50
C THR A 80 -61.55 14.78 1.44
N ALA A 81 -61.13 15.22 2.63
CA ALA A 81 -62.04 15.82 3.62
C ALA A 81 -62.16 17.34 3.45
N ASP A 82 -63.35 17.87 3.79
CA ASP A 82 -63.74 19.28 3.72
C ASP A 82 -62.89 20.21 4.62
N ARG A 83 -63.03 21.53 4.39
CA ARG A 83 -62.20 22.67 4.86
C ARG A 83 -62.09 22.92 6.39
N ASP A 84 -62.19 21.91 7.24
CA ASP A 84 -62.00 22.01 8.70
C ASP A 84 -60.66 21.42 9.12
N ASP A 85 -59.72 22.30 9.51
CA ASP A 85 -58.35 21.95 9.89
C ASP A 85 -58.29 20.91 11.02
N LEU A 86 -59.24 20.93 11.96
CA LEU A 86 -59.26 19.97 13.08
C LEU A 86 -59.66 18.57 12.61
N GLN A 87 -60.62 18.48 11.68
CA GLN A 87 -61.04 17.21 11.10
C GLN A 87 -59.93 16.60 10.24
N LEU A 88 -59.20 17.45 9.49
CA LEU A 88 -58.02 17.05 8.71
C LEU A 88 -56.91 16.50 9.61
N VAL A 89 -56.55 17.20 10.69
CA VAL A 89 -55.57 16.72 11.67
C VAL A 89 -55.97 15.36 12.25
N CYS A 90 -57.24 15.20 12.68
CA CYS A 90 -57.73 13.94 13.23
C CYS A 90 -57.78 12.80 12.20
N ALA A 91 -58.00 13.11 10.92
CA ALA A 91 -57.94 12.14 9.83
C ALA A 91 -56.50 11.68 9.58
N VAL A 92 -55.54 12.62 9.53
CA VAL A 92 -54.11 12.32 9.35
C VAL A 92 -53.60 11.46 10.50
N ILE A 93 -53.87 11.81 11.75
CA ILE A 93 -53.44 11.02 12.93
C ILE A 93 -53.97 9.59 12.83
N ARG A 94 -55.28 9.40 12.58
CA ARG A 94 -55.87 8.06 12.43
C ARG A 94 -55.24 7.27 11.28
N SER A 95 -54.93 7.92 10.17
CA SER A 95 -54.34 7.29 8.98
C SER A 95 -52.87 6.89 9.19
N LEU A 96 -52.10 7.74 9.88
CA LEU A 96 -50.70 7.46 10.24
C LEU A 96 -50.61 6.34 11.28
N SER A 97 -51.47 6.36 12.30
CA SER A 97 -51.49 5.38 13.40
C SER A 97 -52.21 4.06 13.05
N ALA A 98 -52.79 3.92 11.86
CA ALA A 98 -53.52 2.71 11.47
C ALA A 98 -52.56 1.52 11.22
N ALA A 99 -52.76 0.44 11.99
CA ALA A 99 -52.04 -0.82 11.87
C ALA A 99 -52.94 -2.05 12.09
N PRO A 100 -52.62 -3.21 11.47
CA PRO A 100 -53.22 -4.49 11.81
C PRO A 100 -53.06 -4.86 13.30
N PRO A 101 -54.02 -5.62 13.89
CA PRO A 101 -53.93 -6.05 15.29
C PRO A 101 -52.60 -6.78 15.58
N GLY A 102 -51.89 -6.34 16.62
CA GLY A 102 -50.62 -6.95 17.04
C GLY A 102 -49.37 -6.39 16.33
N THR A 103 -49.50 -5.37 15.48
CA THR A 103 -48.36 -4.71 14.81
C THR A 103 -48.20 -3.27 15.29
N ALA A 104 -46.97 -2.86 15.58
CA ALA A 104 -46.66 -1.46 15.92
C ALA A 104 -46.46 -0.61 14.66
N VAL A 105 -46.68 0.72 14.79
CA VAL A 105 -46.43 1.70 13.73
C VAL A 105 -45.10 2.42 13.96
N VAL A 106 -44.32 2.60 12.89
CA VAL A 106 -43.11 3.44 12.89
C VAL A 106 -43.21 4.49 11.79
N VAL A 107 -43.09 5.77 12.15
CA VAL A 107 -43.12 6.91 11.23
C VAL A 107 -41.74 7.54 11.16
N GLY A 108 -41.11 7.48 9.98
CA GLY A 108 -39.88 8.20 9.69
C GLY A 108 -40.17 9.54 9.02
N VAL A 109 -39.63 10.62 9.59
CA VAL A 109 -39.76 11.99 9.08
C VAL A 109 -38.37 12.54 8.78
N ASP A 110 -38.11 12.79 7.51
CA ASP A 110 -36.86 13.40 7.05
C ASP A 110 -36.98 14.92 7.09
N ASP A 111 -35.97 15.61 7.61
CA ASP A 111 -35.87 17.06 7.73
C ASP A 111 -37.06 17.69 8.47
N VAL A 112 -37.29 17.27 9.72
CA VAL A 112 -38.46 17.66 10.55
C VAL A 112 -38.59 19.18 10.75
N HIS A 113 -37.48 19.92 10.70
CA HIS A 113 -37.43 21.38 10.80
C HIS A 113 -38.08 22.11 9.62
N LEU A 114 -38.35 21.41 8.51
CA LEU A 114 -39.03 21.95 7.32
C LEU A 114 -40.55 21.72 7.33
N LEU A 115 -41.11 21.12 8.38
CA LEU A 115 -42.56 20.92 8.51
C LEU A 115 -43.30 22.22 8.84
N ASP A 116 -44.56 22.30 8.41
CA ASP A 116 -45.51 23.33 8.84
C ASP A 116 -46.02 23.09 10.28
N GLU A 117 -46.62 24.11 10.90
CA GLU A 117 -47.06 24.05 12.30
C GLU A 117 -48.12 22.96 12.56
N LEU A 118 -49.06 22.75 11.64
CA LEU A 118 -50.09 21.71 11.80
C LEU A 118 -49.49 20.31 11.64
N SER A 119 -48.52 20.14 10.73
CA SER A 119 -47.75 18.90 10.63
C SER A 119 -46.97 18.59 11.91
N LEU A 120 -46.34 19.60 12.52
CA LEU A 120 -45.66 19.41 13.81
C LEU A 120 -46.65 19.05 14.93
N PHE A 121 -47.82 19.68 14.95
CA PHE A 121 -48.89 19.37 15.92
C PHE A 121 -49.39 17.92 15.78
N VAL A 122 -49.52 17.38 14.56
CA VAL A 122 -49.83 15.95 14.33
C VAL A 122 -48.79 15.05 15.00
N LEU A 123 -47.50 15.32 14.80
CA LEU A 123 -46.43 14.52 15.40
C LEU A 123 -46.43 14.61 16.93
N GLN A 124 -46.71 15.80 17.49
CA GLN A 124 -46.86 16.00 18.93
C GLN A 124 -47.99 15.13 19.50
N GLN A 125 -49.15 15.07 18.83
CA GLN A 125 -50.27 14.24 19.26
C GLN A 125 -49.96 12.74 19.19
N ILE A 126 -49.27 12.29 18.14
CA ILE A 126 -48.82 10.90 18.00
C ILE A 126 -47.85 10.53 19.13
N ALA A 127 -46.87 11.40 19.41
CA ALA A 127 -45.90 11.20 20.49
C ALA A 127 -46.57 11.16 21.87
N GLN A 128 -47.48 12.11 22.15
CA GLN A 128 -48.17 12.23 23.43
C GLN A 128 -49.06 11.02 23.75
N ARG A 129 -49.69 10.43 22.73
CA ARG A 129 -50.62 9.29 22.88
C ARG A 129 -49.93 7.93 22.76
N GLY A 130 -48.65 7.90 22.38
CA GLY A 130 -47.91 6.66 22.16
C GLY A 130 -48.47 5.80 21.00
N GLU A 131 -49.11 6.43 20.01
CA GLU A 131 -49.79 5.72 18.92
C GLU A 131 -48.80 5.16 17.86
N ALA A 132 -47.60 5.74 17.76
CA ALA A 132 -46.53 5.27 16.88
C ALA A 132 -45.15 5.66 17.40
N LYS A 133 -44.12 4.92 16.98
CA LYS A 133 -42.71 5.30 17.15
C LYS A 133 -42.27 6.27 16.07
N LEU A 134 -41.45 7.25 16.42
CA LEU A 134 -41.01 8.31 15.51
C LEU A 134 -39.49 8.27 15.27
N ILE A 135 -39.06 8.30 14.02
CA ILE A 135 -37.65 8.48 13.63
C ILE A 135 -37.55 9.83 12.92
N LEU A 136 -36.92 10.82 13.53
CA LEU A 136 -36.90 12.19 13.03
C LEU A 136 -35.48 12.56 12.59
N SER A 137 -35.29 13.11 11.39
CA SER A 137 -33.98 13.67 11.00
C SER A 137 -33.97 15.20 11.08
N ILE A 138 -32.84 15.76 11.53
CA ILE A 138 -32.61 17.20 11.63
C ILE A 138 -31.22 17.55 11.11
N ARG A 139 -31.08 18.74 10.54
CA ARG A 139 -29.81 19.25 10.01
C ARG A 139 -29.20 20.21 11.00
N ASP A 140 -27.89 20.08 11.22
CA ASP A 140 -27.15 21.01 12.06
C ASP A 140 -27.01 22.38 11.37
N GLY A 141 -27.01 23.46 12.16
CA GLY A 141 -26.85 24.84 11.68
C GLY A 141 -28.12 25.51 11.15
N GLU A 142 -29.22 24.77 11.01
CA GLU A 142 -30.53 25.33 10.65
C GLU A 142 -31.29 25.81 11.89
N GLU A 143 -32.10 26.87 11.73
CA GLU A 143 -32.95 27.37 12.80
C GLU A 143 -34.07 26.36 13.12
N ILE A 144 -34.09 25.86 14.36
CA ILE A 144 -35.05 24.85 14.81
C ILE A 144 -36.38 25.53 15.19
N PRO A 145 -37.51 25.21 14.54
CA PRO A 145 -38.80 25.80 14.89
C PRO A 145 -39.23 25.48 16.33
N VAL A 146 -39.96 26.39 16.97
CA VAL A 146 -40.47 26.23 18.35
C VAL A 146 -41.29 24.93 18.50
N GLY A 147 -42.12 24.58 17.51
CA GLY A 147 -42.93 23.35 17.54
C GLY A 147 -42.10 22.05 17.60
N VAL A 148 -40.87 22.05 17.08
CA VAL A 148 -39.93 20.91 17.19
C VAL A 148 -39.36 20.82 18.61
N HIS A 149 -39.03 21.97 19.23
CA HIS A 149 -38.62 22.00 20.65
C HIS A 149 -39.73 21.50 21.58
N GLU A 150 -40.99 21.85 21.30
CA GLU A 150 -42.13 21.34 22.06
C GLU A 150 -42.34 19.83 21.88
N LEU A 151 -42.15 19.31 20.65
CA LEU A 151 -42.18 17.87 20.38
C LEU A 151 -41.14 17.12 21.24
N TYR A 152 -39.92 17.66 21.36
CA TYR A 152 -38.87 17.07 22.20
C TYR A 152 -39.15 17.18 23.69
N ARG A 153 -39.94 18.16 24.13
CA ARG A 153 -40.35 18.28 25.55
C ARG A 153 -41.48 17.31 25.90
N ILE A 154 -42.40 17.07 24.98
CA ILE A 154 -43.59 16.23 25.19
C ILE A 154 -43.26 14.75 25.03
N GLY A 155 -42.42 14.39 24.05
CA GLY A 155 -41.97 13.02 23.83
C GLY A 155 -40.59 12.76 24.43
N GLN A 156 -40.37 11.59 25.02
CA GLN A 156 -39.04 11.15 25.41
C GLN A 156 -38.33 10.58 24.18
N PHE A 157 -37.43 11.36 23.58
CA PHE A 157 -36.64 10.92 22.42
C PHE A 157 -35.21 10.65 22.83
N ASP A 158 -34.63 9.59 22.28
CA ASP A 158 -33.18 9.45 22.25
C ASP A 158 -32.58 10.31 21.12
N ARG A 159 -31.31 10.69 21.23
CA ARG A 159 -30.63 11.52 20.24
C ARG A 159 -29.37 10.82 19.72
N LEU A 160 -29.30 10.71 18.40
CA LEU A 160 -28.13 10.23 17.67
C LEU A 160 -27.58 11.36 16.79
N ASP A 161 -26.38 11.85 17.09
CA ASP A 161 -25.68 12.79 16.21
C ASP A 161 -24.82 12.01 15.21
N LEU A 162 -25.14 12.14 13.91
CA LEU A 162 -24.51 11.36 12.85
C LEU A 162 -23.27 12.08 12.32
N GLU A 163 -22.11 11.62 12.75
CA GLU A 163 -20.80 12.12 12.32
C GLU A 163 -20.47 11.72 10.86
N PRO A 164 -19.60 12.45 10.14
CA PRO A 164 -19.04 12.00 8.87
C PRO A 164 -18.32 10.65 8.99
N LEU A 165 -18.21 9.91 7.89
CA LEU A 165 -17.54 8.60 7.90
C LEU A 165 -16.05 8.75 8.24
N SER A 166 -15.55 7.90 9.11
CA SER A 166 -14.11 7.73 9.35
C SER A 166 -13.41 7.18 8.10
N LEU A 167 -12.06 7.23 8.09
CA LEU A 167 -11.27 6.66 7.00
C LEU A 167 -11.51 5.13 6.82
N PRO A 168 -11.55 4.30 7.88
CA PRO A 168 -11.90 2.89 7.74
C PRO A 168 -13.30 2.66 7.15
N GLU A 169 -14.30 3.40 7.61
CA GLU A 169 -15.68 3.29 7.11
C GLU A 169 -15.82 3.77 5.66
N THR A 170 -15.09 4.82 5.30
CA THR A 170 -15.01 5.32 3.92
C THR A 170 -14.39 4.29 3.00
N THR A 171 -13.27 3.67 3.41
CA THR A 171 -12.64 2.58 2.68
C THR A 171 -13.61 1.41 2.49
N ALA A 172 -14.31 0.99 3.56
CA ALA A 172 -15.28 -0.10 3.51
C ALA A 172 -16.47 0.23 2.58
N LEU A 173 -16.99 1.45 2.63
CA LEU A 173 -18.07 1.91 1.75
C LEU A 173 -17.62 1.93 0.28
N LEU A 174 -16.43 2.45 -0.01
CA LEU A 174 -15.87 2.47 -1.36
C LEU A 174 -15.70 1.06 -1.90
N SER A 175 -15.08 0.16 -1.12
CA SER A 175 -14.87 -1.22 -1.55
C SER A 175 -16.18 -1.97 -1.82
N ALA A 176 -17.20 -1.73 -1.00
CA ALA A 176 -18.51 -2.32 -1.20
C ALA A 176 -19.23 -1.73 -2.44
N ALA A 177 -19.14 -0.42 -2.66
CA ALA A 177 -19.78 0.24 -3.81
C ALA A 177 -19.15 -0.11 -5.16
N LEU A 178 -17.84 -0.38 -5.15
CA LEU A 178 -17.03 -0.70 -6.33
C LEU A 178 -16.85 -2.21 -6.54
N ALA A 179 -17.42 -3.04 -5.67
CA ALA A 179 -17.32 -4.50 -5.69
C ALA A 179 -15.87 -5.03 -5.73
N GLY A 180 -14.96 -4.39 -4.99
CA GLY A 180 -13.56 -4.80 -4.90
C GLY A 180 -12.74 -3.91 -3.96
N PRO A 181 -11.57 -4.37 -3.47
CA PRO A 181 -10.69 -3.55 -2.64
C PRO A 181 -10.30 -2.25 -3.35
N VAL A 182 -10.10 -1.20 -2.55
CA VAL A 182 -9.69 0.13 -3.03
C VAL A 182 -8.30 0.41 -2.47
N ASP A 183 -7.42 0.95 -3.31
CA ASP A 183 -6.09 1.37 -2.89
C ASP A 183 -6.17 2.30 -1.65
N PRO A 184 -5.46 2.01 -0.54
CA PRO A 184 -5.55 2.80 0.69
C PRO A 184 -5.23 4.29 0.49
N HIS A 185 -4.36 4.64 -0.45
CA HIS A 185 -4.07 6.03 -0.75
C HIS A 185 -5.21 6.69 -1.53
N ALA A 186 -5.79 6.02 -2.52
CA ALA A 186 -7.00 6.50 -3.16
C ALA A 186 -8.14 6.71 -2.15
N ALA A 187 -8.34 5.78 -1.22
CA ALA A 187 -9.34 5.90 -0.16
C ALA A 187 -9.03 7.05 0.81
N ARG A 188 -7.79 7.20 1.26
CA ARG A 188 -7.35 8.32 2.11
C ARG A 188 -7.53 9.66 1.41
N ARG A 189 -7.11 9.76 0.16
CA ARG A 189 -7.24 10.99 -0.65
C ARG A 189 -8.70 11.39 -0.84
N LEU A 190 -9.56 10.43 -1.19
CA LEU A 190 -11.00 10.63 -1.28
C LEU A 190 -11.59 11.07 0.06
N TRP A 191 -11.17 10.45 1.17
CA TRP A 191 -11.58 10.82 2.51
C TRP A 191 -11.10 12.22 2.92
N GLU A 192 -9.86 12.58 2.66
CA GLU A 192 -9.30 13.91 2.96
C GLU A 192 -10.06 15.01 2.22
N LEU A 193 -10.34 14.78 0.93
CA LEU A 193 -11.08 15.71 0.08
C LEU A 193 -12.54 15.89 0.53
N THR A 194 -13.20 14.79 0.91
CA THR A 194 -14.63 14.78 1.25
C THR A 194 -14.92 14.92 2.73
N ARG A 195 -13.89 14.81 3.58
CA ARG A 195 -13.95 14.70 5.04
C ARG A 195 -15.00 13.68 5.51
N GLY A 196 -15.09 12.54 4.83
CA GLY A 196 -16.06 11.48 5.15
C GLY A 196 -17.50 11.78 4.78
N ASN A 197 -17.78 12.86 4.03
CA ASN A 197 -19.12 13.18 3.57
C ASN A 197 -19.55 12.23 2.45
N ALA A 198 -20.42 11.27 2.78
CA ALA A 198 -20.87 10.22 1.87
C ALA A 198 -21.51 10.76 0.58
N LEU A 199 -22.21 11.91 0.64
CA LEU A 199 -22.79 12.54 -0.55
C LEU A 199 -21.71 13.04 -1.50
N TYR A 200 -20.68 13.72 -0.97
CA TYR A 200 -19.57 14.24 -1.79
C TYR A 200 -18.75 13.10 -2.39
N LEU A 201 -18.44 12.09 -1.56
CA LEU A 201 -17.74 10.87 -1.97
C LEU A 201 -18.44 10.22 -3.16
N ARG A 202 -19.76 10.05 -3.06
CA ARG A 202 -20.58 9.47 -4.13
C ARG A 202 -20.48 10.24 -5.44
N HIS A 203 -20.65 11.56 -5.41
CA HIS A 203 -20.60 12.38 -6.61
C HIS A 203 -19.24 12.30 -7.32
N ILE A 204 -18.16 12.38 -6.53
CA ILE A 204 -16.80 12.34 -7.07
C ILE A 204 -16.52 10.96 -7.67
N VAL A 205 -16.75 9.88 -6.93
CA VAL A 205 -16.44 8.52 -7.39
C VAL A 205 -17.26 8.14 -8.62
N GLU A 206 -18.57 8.43 -8.65
CA GLU A 206 -19.41 8.12 -9.82
C GLU A 206 -18.91 8.83 -11.09
N GLN A 207 -18.46 10.08 -10.98
CA GLN A 207 -17.90 10.82 -12.12
C GLN A 207 -16.55 10.26 -12.56
N GLN A 208 -15.63 10.01 -11.62
CA GLN A 208 -14.28 9.54 -11.93
C GLN A 208 -14.29 8.13 -12.55
N VAL A 209 -15.18 7.25 -12.10
CA VAL A 209 -15.41 5.95 -12.73
C VAL A 209 -16.01 6.10 -14.14
N THR A 210 -16.94 7.05 -14.33
CA THR A 210 -17.55 7.30 -15.64
C THR A 210 -16.54 7.86 -16.66
N GLU A 211 -15.58 8.66 -16.20
CA GLU A 211 -14.51 9.22 -17.04
C GLU A 211 -13.31 8.28 -17.23
N GLY A 212 -13.30 7.10 -16.58
CA GLY A 212 -12.20 6.14 -16.68
C GLY A 212 -10.93 6.53 -15.93
N ARG A 213 -10.97 7.56 -15.07
CA ARG A 213 -9.84 8.01 -14.23
C ARG A 213 -9.72 7.22 -12.93
N PHE A 214 -10.77 6.47 -12.58
CA PHE A 214 -10.80 5.54 -11.49
C PHE A 214 -11.09 4.15 -12.04
N GLY A 215 -10.08 3.28 -12.04
CA GLY A 215 -10.09 2.00 -12.77
C GLY A 215 -9.75 0.80 -11.89
N GLY A 216 -10.35 -0.35 -12.21
CA GLY A 216 -10.07 -1.63 -11.56
C GLY A 216 -9.02 -2.41 -12.35
N GLU A 217 -7.80 -2.53 -11.82
CA GLU A 217 -6.78 -3.43 -12.34
C GLU A 217 -6.64 -4.65 -11.42
N SER A 218 -6.80 -5.86 -11.99
CA SER A 218 -6.72 -7.13 -11.26
C SER A 218 -7.59 -7.20 -9.99
N GLY A 219 -8.78 -6.60 -10.02
CA GLY A 219 -9.75 -6.62 -8.91
C GLY A 219 -9.53 -5.58 -7.81
N THR A 220 -8.48 -4.75 -7.87
CA THR A 220 -8.27 -3.59 -6.98
C THR A 220 -8.48 -2.29 -7.73
N TRP A 221 -9.13 -1.32 -7.10
CA TRP A 221 -9.41 -0.01 -7.69
C TRP A 221 -8.32 1.00 -7.36
N TYR A 222 -7.79 1.66 -8.39
CA TYR A 222 -6.75 2.68 -8.30
C TYR A 222 -7.23 4.02 -8.85
N TRP A 223 -6.65 5.09 -8.31
CA TRP A 223 -6.78 6.44 -8.83
C TRP A 223 -5.64 6.71 -9.82
N LEU A 224 -5.96 6.90 -11.10
CA LEU A 224 -4.96 6.84 -12.18
C LEU A 224 -4.32 8.19 -12.52
N ASP A 225 -5.00 9.33 -12.31
CA ASP A 225 -4.55 10.65 -12.79
C ASP A 225 -4.80 11.82 -11.83
N ASP A 226 -3.97 12.85 -11.90
CA ASP A 226 -4.22 14.19 -11.32
C ASP A 226 -4.53 15.17 -12.48
N PRO A 227 -5.55 16.06 -12.43
CA PRO A 227 -6.29 16.58 -11.28
C PRO A 227 -7.65 15.93 -10.97
N ILE A 228 -8.11 16.09 -9.72
CA ILE A 228 -9.49 15.85 -9.31
C ILE A 228 -10.43 16.76 -10.11
N VAL A 229 -11.38 16.16 -10.80
CA VAL A 229 -12.50 16.89 -11.43
C VAL A 229 -13.69 16.85 -10.49
N VAL A 230 -13.97 17.99 -9.85
CA VAL A 230 -15.18 18.17 -9.05
C VAL A 230 -16.37 18.27 -10.03
N PRO A 231 -17.37 17.37 -9.93
CA PRO A 231 -18.52 17.38 -10.84
C PRO A 231 -19.32 18.69 -10.73
N HIS A 232 -19.86 19.18 -11.85
CA HIS A 232 -20.67 20.41 -11.89
C HIS A 232 -21.83 20.39 -10.90
N SER A 233 -22.51 19.24 -10.74
CA SER A 233 -23.59 19.05 -9.77
C SER A 233 -23.13 19.20 -8.32
N LEU A 234 -21.89 18.81 -8.02
CA LEU A 234 -21.29 19.00 -6.70
C LEU A 234 -20.86 20.47 -6.50
N ILE A 235 -20.39 21.14 -7.54
CA ILE A 235 -20.09 22.58 -7.50
C ILE A 235 -21.34 23.37 -7.12
N GLU A 236 -22.47 23.16 -7.80
CA GLU A 236 -23.74 23.86 -7.50
C GLU A 236 -24.22 23.60 -6.06
N LEU A 237 -24.10 22.34 -5.59
CA LEU A 237 -24.46 21.96 -4.23
C LEU A 237 -23.59 22.69 -3.19
N ILE A 238 -22.28 22.79 -3.44
CA ILE A 238 -21.35 23.49 -2.55
C ILE A 238 -21.59 24.99 -2.57
N GLU A 239 -21.82 25.58 -3.74
CA GLU A 239 -22.11 27.02 -3.89
C GLU A 239 -23.38 27.41 -3.12
N SER A 240 -24.43 26.58 -3.22
CA SER A 240 -25.66 26.74 -2.44
C SER A 240 -25.38 26.73 -0.92
N ARG A 241 -24.47 25.86 -0.45
CA ARG A 241 -24.08 25.79 0.97
C ARG A 241 -23.23 26.96 1.43
N MET A 242 -22.30 27.43 0.61
CA MET A 242 -21.47 28.60 0.94
C MET A 242 -22.33 29.88 1.02
N GLY A 243 -23.46 29.89 0.29
CA GLY A 243 -24.36 31.03 0.19
C GLY A 243 -23.75 32.17 -0.63
N ALA A 244 -24.48 33.28 -0.74
CA ALA A 244 -23.96 34.48 -1.39
C ALA A 244 -22.73 35.01 -0.61
N LEU A 245 -21.57 35.07 -1.27
CA LEU A 245 -20.36 35.61 -0.68
C LEU A 245 -20.23 37.09 -0.99
N ALA A 246 -20.01 37.91 0.05
CA ALA A 246 -19.54 39.27 -0.14
C ALA A 246 -18.15 39.26 -0.80
N PRO A 247 -17.77 40.29 -1.58
CA PRO A 247 -16.48 40.33 -2.27
C PRO A 247 -15.26 40.10 -1.37
N ASP A 248 -15.31 40.58 -0.12
CA ASP A 248 -14.20 40.50 0.83
C ASP A 248 -14.06 39.09 1.41
N VAL A 249 -15.18 38.47 1.83
CA VAL A 249 -15.21 37.05 2.25
C VAL A 249 -14.78 36.14 1.08
N ALA A 250 -15.21 36.44 -0.15
CA ALA A 250 -14.76 35.70 -1.32
C ALA A 250 -13.25 35.83 -1.56
N ALA A 251 -12.64 36.97 -1.24
CA ALA A 251 -11.18 37.16 -1.33
C ALA A 251 -10.43 36.31 -0.30
N VAL A 252 -10.96 36.15 0.92
CA VAL A 252 -10.39 35.26 1.96
C VAL A 252 -10.32 33.82 1.42
N ILE A 253 -11.45 33.29 0.93
CA ILE A 253 -11.50 31.91 0.44
C ILE A 253 -10.67 31.75 -0.83
N ASP A 254 -10.66 32.70 -1.77
CA ASP A 254 -9.80 32.63 -2.96
C ASP A 254 -8.31 32.57 -2.59
N THR A 255 -7.89 33.33 -1.56
CA THR A 255 -6.49 33.36 -1.09
C THR A 255 -6.11 32.05 -0.41
N LEU A 256 -6.97 31.52 0.45
CA LEU A 256 -6.77 30.20 1.07
C LEU A 256 -6.84 29.06 0.04
N ALA A 257 -7.70 29.16 -0.98
CA ALA A 257 -7.86 28.14 -2.01
C ALA A 257 -6.60 27.93 -2.86
N VAL A 258 -5.76 28.97 -3.01
CA VAL A 258 -4.45 28.86 -3.69
C VAL A 258 -3.31 28.56 -2.74
N GLY A 259 -3.48 28.83 -1.45
CA GLY A 259 -2.35 29.02 -0.56
C GLY A 259 -2.52 28.47 0.85
N GLU A 260 -3.54 27.69 1.19
CA GLU A 260 -3.64 27.11 2.53
C GLU A 260 -2.53 26.06 2.83
N PRO A 261 -2.10 25.89 4.09
CA PRO A 261 -2.41 26.76 5.25
C PRO A 261 -1.68 28.10 5.20
N ILE A 262 -2.34 29.16 5.66
CA ILE A 262 -1.75 30.51 5.78
C ILE A 262 -1.77 30.94 7.24
N ALA A 263 -0.66 31.46 7.77
CA ALA A 263 -0.62 32.03 9.11
C ALA A 263 -1.64 33.16 9.23
N LEU A 264 -2.44 33.18 10.31
CA LEU A 264 -3.51 34.16 10.50
C LEU A 264 -3.03 35.62 10.32
N PRO A 265 -1.89 36.07 10.90
CA PRO A 265 -1.41 37.43 10.67
C PRO A 265 -1.05 37.75 9.22
N ALA A 266 -0.60 36.75 8.44
CA ALA A 266 -0.32 36.93 7.02
C ALA A 266 -1.61 37.04 6.21
N LEU A 267 -2.62 36.23 6.54
CA LEU A 267 -3.94 36.32 5.90
C LEU A 267 -4.59 37.68 6.16
N GLU A 268 -4.59 38.15 7.42
CA GLU A 268 -5.14 39.45 7.80
C GLU A 268 -4.48 40.61 7.05
N ARG A 269 -3.16 40.56 6.80
CA ARG A 269 -2.47 41.58 5.97
C ARG A 269 -2.92 41.57 4.51
N MET A 270 -3.27 40.41 3.96
CA MET A 270 -3.64 40.27 2.55
C MET A 270 -5.09 40.67 2.27
N VAL A 271 -6.02 40.36 3.17
CA VAL A 271 -7.47 40.53 2.94
C VAL A 271 -8.21 41.36 3.99
N GLY A 272 -7.55 41.74 5.08
CA GLY A 272 -8.12 42.50 6.19
C GLY A 272 -8.71 41.62 7.31
N PRO A 273 -8.62 42.04 8.58
CA PRO A 273 -9.11 41.25 9.72
C PRO A 273 -10.63 41.06 9.71
N ASP A 274 -11.41 42.12 9.43
CA ASP A 274 -12.87 42.06 9.39
C ASP A 274 -13.39 40.99 8.41
N ALA A 275 -12.74 40.86 7.24
CA ALA A 275 -13.10 39.85 6.24
C ALA A 275 -12.82 38.42 6.73
N VAL A 276 -11.74 38.23 7.50
CA VAL A 276 -11.39 36.93 8.10
C VAL A 276 -12.39 36.58 9.21
N GLU A 277 -12.74 37.53 10.07
CA GLU A 277 -13.77 37.34 11.12
C GLU A 277 -15.15 37.00 10.51
N ASP A 278 -15.56 37.71 9.46
CA ASP A 278 -16.79 37.42 8.71
C ASP A 278 -16.77 36.02 8.07
N ALA A 279 -15.61 35.58 7.57
CA ALA A 279 -15.46 34.24 7.01
C ALA A 279 -15.52 33.15 8.08
N ASP A 280 -14.97 33.40 9.27
CA ASP A 280 -14.99 32.49 10.43
C ASP A 280 -16.40 32.38 11.02
N ALA A 281 -17.09 33.51 11.21
CA ALA A 281 -18.47 33.55 11.70
C ALA A 281 -19.44 32.78 10.79
N ARG A 282 -19.12 32.68 9.49
CA ARG A 282 -19.87 31.90 8.50
C ARG A 282 -19.44 30.43 8.39
N GLY A 283 -18.44 29.99 9.16
CA GLY A 283 -17.90 28.64 9.13
C GLY A 283 -17.22 28.27 7.81
N LEU A 284 -16.70 29.25 7.06
CA LEU A 284 -16.05 29.03 5.76
C LEU A 284 -14.55 28.80 5.89
N ILE A 285 -13.96 29.16 7.02
CA ILE A 285 -12.56 28.91 7.37
C ILE A 285 -12.47 28.14 8.68
N ARG A 286 -11.29 27.56 8.93
CA ARG A 286 -10.95 26.90 10.19
C ARG A 286 -9.58 27.41 10.63
N VAL A 287 -9.48 27.80 11.89
CA VAL A 287 -8.22 28.20 12.53
C VAL A 287 -7.74 27.04 13.41
N ASP A 288 -6.49 26.64 13.24
CA ASP A 288 -5.83 25.64 14.09
C ASP A 288 -4.61 26.25 14.77
N GLN A 289 -4.34 25.81 16.00
CA GLN A 289 -3.17 26.24 16.75
C GLN A 289 -2.01 25.32 16.39
N ALA A 290 -1.19 25.73 15.43
CA ALA A 290 0.05 25.02 15.10
C ALA A 290 1.20 25.52 15.97
N GLY A 291 2.27 24.73 16.09
CA GLY A 291 3.46 25.09 16.89
C GLY A 291 4.16 26.40 16.47
N THR A 292 3.87 26.92 15.27
CA THR A 292 4.38 28.18 14.73
C THR A 292 3.38 29.35 14.83
N GLY A 293 2.22 29.15 15.47
CA GLY A 293 1.15 30.13 15.61
C GLY A 293 -0.17 29.70 14.95
N PRO A 294 -1.22 30.54 15.02
CA PRO A 294 -2.52 30.24 14.42
C PRO A 294 -2.39 30.17 12.90
N GLN A 295 -2.77 29.02 12.34
CA GLN A 295 -2.81 28.75 10.91
C GLN A 295 -4.27 28.68 10.45
N VAL A 296 -4.54 29.09 9.22
CA VAL A 296 -5.90 29.17 8.66
C VAL A 296 -5.99 28.27 7.44
N TRP A 297 -7.07 27.49 7.39
CA TRP A 297 -7.50 26.65 6.28
C TRP A 297 -8.89 27.08 5.84
N VAL A 298 -9.25 26.72 4.62
CA VAL A 298 -10.65 26.64 4.23
C VAL A 298 -11.33 25.55 5.08
N ALA A 299 -12.55 25.82 5.56
CA ALA A 299 -13.27 24.90 6.46
C ALA A 299 -13.50 23.52 5.83
N HIS A 300 -13.64 23.47 4.49
CA HIS A 300 -13.77 22.23 3.74
C HIS A 300 -12.94 22.28 2.44
N PRO A 301 -12.11 21.27 2.12
CA PRO A 301 -11.25 21.29 0.93
C PRO A 301 -11.98 21.57 -0.39
N LEU A 302 -13.19 21.01 -0.54
CA LEU A 302 -14.03 21.26 -1.73
C LEU A 302 -14.46 22.73 -1.90
N TYR A 303 -14.51 23.55 -0.85
CA TYR A 303 -14.74 24.99 -1.01
C TYR A 303 -13.55 25.62 -1.77
N GLY A 304 -12.32 25.23 -1.43
CA GLY A 304 -11.12 25.64 -2.17
C GLY A 304 -11.14 25.20 -3.63
N GLU A 305 -11.50 23.95 -3.91
CA GLU A 305 -11.63 23.43 -5.29
C GLU A 305 -12.65 24.21 -6.12
N VAL A 306 -13.83 24.47 -5.57
CA VAL A 306 -14.89 25.24 -6.23
C VAL A 306 -14.41 26.65 -6.56
N ARG A 307 -13.75 27.31 -5.59
CA ARG A 307 -13.22 28.66 -5.80
C ARG A 307 -12.09 28.70 -6.84
N ARG A 308 -11.19 27.72 -6.85
CA ARG A 308 -10.14 27.59 -7.89
C ARG A 308 -10.72 27.43 -9.30
N ASN A 309 -11.82 26.68 -9.45
CA ASN A 309 -12.47 26.50 -10.74
C ASN A 309 -13.26 27.72 -11.22
N ARG A 310 -13.81 28.54 -10.31
CA ARG A 310 -14.63 29.72 -10.65
C ARG A 310 -13.83 31.01 -10.79
N ALA A 311 -12.76 31.18 -10.01
CA ALA A 311 -11.99 32.41 -10.02
C ALA A 311 -11.24 32.61 -11.36
N ALA A 312 -11.12 33.85 -11.81
CA ALA A 312 -10.39 34.18 -13.02
C ALA A 312 -8.91 33.73 -12.90
N PRO A 313 -8.33 33.06 -13.92
CA PRO A 313 -6.94 32.59 -13.85
C PRO A 313 -5.92 33.69 -13.53
N THR A 314 -6.15 34.92 -14.03
CA THR A 314 -5.31 36.09 -13.73
C THR A 314 -5.37 36.50 -12.26
N ARG A 315 -6.54 36.37 -11.62
CA ARG A 315 -6.70 36.62 -10.18
C ARG A 315 -5.96 35.58 -9.35
N LEU A 316 -6.11 34.29 -9.68
CA LEU A 316 -5.39 33.21 -8.98
C LEU A 316 -3.87 33.35 -9.11
N ARG A 317 -3.38 33.71 -10.30
CA ARG A 317 -1.96 33.97 -10.56
C ARG A 317 -1.43 35.11 -9.68
N ARG A 318 -2.15 36.22 -9.54
CA ARG A 318 -1.81 37.32 -8.63
C ARG A 318 -1.82 36.89 -7.14
N LEU A 319 -2.84 36.15 -6.72
CA LEU A 319 -2.95 35.67 -5.34
C LEU A 319 -1.79 34.74 -4.96
N ARG A 320 -1.35 33.86 -5.86
CA ARG A 320 -0.14 33.05 -5.65
C ARG A 320 1.10 33.91 -5.42
N GLY A 321 1.24 35.02 -6.13
CA GLY A 321 2.35 35.97 -5.97
C GLY A 321 2.33 36.65 -4.60
N LEU A 322 1.15 37.07 -4.14
CA LEU A 322 0.97 37.62 -2.79
C LEU A 322 1.34 36.60 -1.70
N VAL A 323 0.81 35.38 -1.80
CA VAL A 323 1.14 34.31 -0.84
C VAL A 323 2.63 33.96 -0.86
N ALA A 324 3.26 33.86 -2.03
CA ALA A 324 4.69 33.61 -2.16
C ALA A 324 5.53 34.72 -1.51
N THR A 325 5.07 35.97 -1.60
CA THR A 325 5.73 37.12 -0.98
C THR A 325 5.66 37.04 0.54
N GLU A 326 4.50 36.73 1.10
CA GLU A 326 4.32 36.55 2.55
C GLU A 326 5.17 35.37 3.08
N LEU A 327 5.21 34.23 2.37
CA LEU A 327 6.08 33.11 2.73
C LEU A 327 7.58 33.48 2.70
N GLY A 328 7.98 34.41 1.83
CA GLY A 328 9.35 34.92 1.79
C GLY A 328 9.70 35.89 2.94
N ALA A 329 8.69 36.49 3.56
CA ALA A 329 8.84 37.41 4.69
C ALA A 329 8.73 36.71 6.06
N ALA A 330 8.29 35.46 6.10
CA ALA A 330 8.13 34.68 7.33
C ALA A 330 9.48 34.31 7.97
N ASP A 331 9.47 34.08 9.30
CA ASP A 331 10.67 33.69 10.06
C ASP A 331 11.20 32.31 9.67
N ASP A 332 10.31 31.41 9.22
CA ASP A 332 10.60 30.06 8.76
C ASP A 332 10.79 29.95 7.24
N ARG A 333 11.06 31.07 6.54
CA ARG A 333 11.23 31.13 5.07
C ARG A 333 12.27 30.16 4.49
N ASP A 334 13.25 29.75 5.30
CA ASP A 334 14.34 28.85 4.92
C ASP A 334 14.04 27.38 5.27
N ASP A 335 12.91 27.09 5.93
CA ASP A 335 12.41 25.73 6.11
C ASP A 335 12.14 25.08 4.74
N ALA A 336 12.48 23.79 4.61
CA ALA A 336 12.40 23.08 3.34
C ALA A 336 10.98 23.08 2.75
N ARG A 337 9.94 22.89 3.58
CA ARG A 337 8.54 22.84 3.12
C ARG A 337 8.05 24.23 2.74
N VAL A 338 8.41 25.26 3.52
CA VAL A 338 8.05 26.65 3.23
C VAL A 338 8.72 27.13 1.94
N LEU A 339 10.01 26.84 1.77
CA LEU A 339 10.79 27.25 0.59
C LEU A 339 10.28 26.59 -0.68
N VAL A 340 10.02 25.28 -0.67
CA VAL A 340 9.44 24.54 -1.82
C VAL A 340 8.07 25.10 -2.18
N ARG A 341 7.22 25.33 -1.17
CA ARG A 341 5.89 25.90 -1.39
C ARG A 341 5.96 27.33 -1.95
N ARG A 342 6.85 28.18 -1.43
CA ARG A 342 7.09 29.53 -1.95
C ARG A 342 7.49 29.50 -3.43
N ALA A 343 8.44 28.64 -3.79
CA ALA A 343 8.91 28.52 -5.17
C ALA A 343 7.81 28.00 -6.12
N ALA A 344 7.04 26.99 -5.70
CA ALA A 344 5.91 26.48 -6.46
C ALA A 344 4.85 27.58 -6.72
N MET A 345 4.51 28.35 -5.69
CA MET A 345 3.60 29.50 -5.82
C MET A 345 4.16 30.57 -6.74
N SER A 346 5.45 30.91 -6.59
CA SER A 346 6.11 31.92 -7.41
C SER A 346 6.13 31.55 -8.89
N MET A 347 6.40 30.29 -9.23
CA MET A 347 6.44 29.79 -10.61
C MET A 347 5.10 29.99 -11.34
N ASP A 348 3.98 29.72 -10.66
CA ASP A 348 2.63 29.84 -11.21
C ASP A 348 1.99 31.23 -10.94
N SER A 349 2.79 32.22 -10.49
CA SER A 349 2.38 33.59 -10.15
C SER A 349 2.80 34.65 -11.16
N ASP A 350 2.34 35.89 -10.99
CA ASP A 350 2.72 37.07 -11.76
C ASP A 350 4.09 37.66 -11.38
N LEU A 351 4.81 37.08 -10.43
CA LEU A 351 6.18 37.47 -10.06
C LEU A 351 7.19 37.13 -11.16
N THR A 352 8.31 37.86 -11.19
CA THR A 352 9.47 37.49 -11.99
C THR A 352 10.13 36.24 -11.42
N PRO A 353 10.42 35.20 -12.22
CA PRO A 353 11.08 34.00 -11.74
C PRO A 353 12.45 34.30 -11.12
N ASP A 354 12.65 33.87 -9.88
CA ASP A 354 13.95 33.88 -9.20
C ASP A 354 14.63 32.52 -9.39
N GLY A 355 15.62 32.47 -10.28
CA GLY A 355 16.32 31.24 -10.62
C GLY A 355 17.02 30.57 -9.43
N HIS A 356 17.66 31.34 -8.56
CA HIS A 356 18.34 30.82 -7.37
C HIS A 356 17.36 30.19 -6.37
N LEU A 357 16.20 30.83 -6.16
CA LEU A 357 15.11 30.26 -5.37
C LEU A 357 14.62 28.94 -5.97
N LEU A 358 14.40 28.89 -7.29
CA LEU A 358 13.93 27.69 -7.98
C LEU A 358 14.92 26.52 -7.88
N VAL A 359 16.23 26.77 -8.03
CA VAL A 359 17.26 25.73 -7.86
C VAL A 359 17.29 25.21 -6.42
N THR A 360 17.28 26.12 -5.44
CA THR A 360 17.29 25.75 -4.02
C THR A 360 16.04 24.94 -3.66
N ALA A 361 14.88 25.36 -4.17
CA ALA A 361 13.62 24.67 -3.98
C ALA A 361 13.58 23.31 -4.67
N ALA A 362 14.08 23.19 -5.89
CA ALA A 362 14.15 21.92 -6.60
C ALA A 362 14.98 20.90 -5.81
N ARG A 363 16.11 21.31 -5.22
CA ARG A 363 16.92 20.45 -4.36
C ARG A 363 16.16 20.02 -3.09
N LYS A 364 15.43 20.93 -2.45
CA LYS A 364 14.58 20.60 -1.30
C LYS A 364 13.38 19.72 -1.67
N ALA A 365 12.83 19.84 -2.87
CA ALA A 365 11.78 18.97 -3.37
C ALA A 365 12.28 17.53 -3.55
N VAL A 366 13.51 17.33 -4.06
CA VAL A 366 14.17 16.01 -4.05
C VAL A 366 14.30 15.46 -2.64
N ALA A 367 14.67 16.30 -1.66
CA ALA A 367 14.77 15.93 -0.24
C ALA A 367 13.45 15.40 0.33
N LEU A 368 12.34 16.00 -0.12
CA LEU A 368 10.98 15.65 0.28
C LEU A 368 10.38 14.52 -0.58
N ALA A 369 11.17 13.90 -1.45
CA ALA A 369 10.77 12.87 -2.41
C ALA A 369 9.69 13.31 -3.42
N ASP A 370 9.48 14.62 -3.63
CA ASP A 370 8.58 15.15 -4.65
C ASP A 370 9.35 15.42 -5.96
N LEU A 371 9.64 14.32 -6.68
CA LEU A 371 10.43 14.36 -7.91
C LEU A 371 9.71 15.05 -9.06
N SER A 372 8.37 15.02 -9.08
CA SER A 372 7.57 15.73 -10.09
C SER A 372 7.71 17.24 -9.91
N LEU A 373 7.57 17.73 -8.69
CA LEU A 373 7.78 19.14 -8.39
C LEU A 373 9.24 19.54 -8.59
N ALA A 374 10.20 18.67 -8.25
CA ALA A 374 11.62 18.91 -8.50
C ALA A 374 11.92 19.10 -10.00
N ASP A 375 11.40 18.23 -10.89
CA ASP A 375 11.54 18.39 -12.36
C ASP A 375 10.92 19.72 -12.83
N ARG A 376 9.72 20.07 -12.36
CA ARG A 376 9.06 21.34 -12.71
C ARG A 376 9.89 22.56 -12.30
N LEU A 377 10.34 22.60 -11.03
CA LEU A 377 11.12 23.71 -10.49
C LEU A 377 12.48 23.82 -11.18
N ALA A 378 13.17 22.69 -11.38
CA ALA A 378 14.47 22.67 -12.06
C ALA A 378 14.34 23.06 -13.55
N SER A 379 13.28 22.61 -14.24
CA SER A 379 12.97 23.05 -15.59
C SER A 379 12.74 24.56 -15.66
N ALA A 380 11.97 25.13 -14.73
CA ALA A 380 11.78 26.58 -14.65
C ALA A 380 13.08 27.34 -14.40
N ALA A 381 13.97 26.82 -13.53
CA ALA A 381 15.29 27.39 -13.30
C ALA A 381 16.17 27.39 -14.57
N VAL A 382 16.16 26.30 -15.34
CA VAL A 382 16.88 26.24 -16.63
C VAL A 382 16.35 27.30 -17.60
N HIS A 383 15.03 27.48 -17.70
CA HIS A 383 14.44 28.54 -18.54
C HIS A 383 14.77 29.96 -18.05
N ALA A 384 15.01 30.13 -16.75
CA ALA A 384 15.47 31.40 -16.16
C ALA A 384 16.96 31.67 -16.38
N GLY A 385 17.70 30.75 -17.02
CA GLY A 385 19.12 30.92 -17.34
C GLY A 385 20.08 30.48 -16.23
N GLU A 386 19.61 29.69 -15.25
CA GLU A 386 20.46 29.14 -14.21
C GLU A 386 21.46 28.11 -14.75
N GLY A 387 22.60 27.99 -14.06
CA GLY A 387 23.74 27.18 -14.48
C GLY A 387 23.51 25.65 -14.46
N PRO A 388 24.60 24.85 -14.60
CA PRO A 388 24.51 23.39 -14.75
C PRO A 388 23.84 22.66 -13.57
N GLU A 389 23.75 23.29 -12.40
CA GLU A 389 23.10 22.72 -11.22
C GLU A 389 21.60 22.41 -11.47
N ALA A 390 20.89 23.30 -12.14
CA ALA A 390 19.47 23.10 -12.46
C ALA A 390 19.29 21.88 -13.37
N VAL A 391 20.21 21.71 -14.33
CA VAL A 391 20.23 20.56 -15.26
C VAL A 391 20.50 19.26 -14.51
N PHE A 392 21.46 19.24 -13.58
CA PHE A 392 21.75 18.05 -12.77
C PHE A 392 20.58 17.63 -11.88
N ILE A 393 19.92 18.56 -11.20
CA ILE A 393 18.75 18.25 -10.36
C ILE A 393 17.61 17.71 -11.22
N ARG A 394 17.35 18.34 -12.37
CA ARG A 394 16.33 17.90 -13.31
C ARG A 394 16.61 16.49 -13.84
N ALA A 395 17.83 16.22 -14.30
CA ALA A 395 18.23 14.92 -14.80
C ALA A 395 18.10 13.82 -13.72
N HIS A 396 18.48 14.15 -12.48
CA HIS A 396 18.29 13.26 -11.34
C HIS A 396 16.81 12.94 -11.11
N ALA A 397 15.94 13.97 -11.05
CA ALA A 397 14.51 13.78 -10.86
C ALA A 397 13.87 12.95 -11.99
N LEU A 398 14.25 13.18 -13.25
CA LEU A 398 13.78 12.42 -14.41
C LEU A 398 14.21 10.96 -14.36
N SER A 399 15.49 10.69 -14.02
CA SER A 399 16.02 9.33 -13.90
C SER A 399 15.25 8.54 -12.84
N TRP A 400 15.06 9.15 -11.66
CA TRP A 400 14.29 8.61 -10.52
C TRP A 400 12.77 8.77 -10.65
N SER A 401 12.24 9.09 -11.83
CA SER A 401 10.81 9.02 -12.11
C SER A 401 10.51 8.07 -13.28
N GLY A 402 11.45 7.15 -13.58
CA GLY A 402 11.36 6.23 -14.71
C GLY A 402 11.57 6.87 -16.09
N ARG A 403 11.88 8.17 -16.17
CA ARG A 403 12.06 8.94 -17.42
C ARG A 403 13.55 9.01 -17.84
N GLY A 404 14.26 7.89 -17.71
CA GLY A 404 15.71 7.82 -17.92
C GLY A 404 16.19 8.23 -19.33
N ARG A 405 15.35 8.07 -20.37
CA ARG A 405 15.71 8.52 -21.73
C ARG A 405 15.77 10.04 -21.83
N GLU A 406 14.85 10.73 -21.17
CA GLU A 406 14.84 12.20 -21.13
C GLU A 406 15.99 12.73 -20.28
N ALA A 407 16.31 12.05 -19.18
CA ALA A 407 17.50 12.35 -18.37
C ALA A 407 18.79 12.21 -19.20
N GLU A 408 18.93 11.12 -19.97
CA GLU A 408 20.13 10.91 -20.80
C GLU A 408 20.24 11.95 -21.91
N ALA A 409 19.15 12.27 -22.60
CA ALA A 409 19.14 13.31 -23.63
C ALA A 409 19.62 14.65 -23.07
N LEU A 410 19.11 15.03 -21.90
CA LEU A 410 19.48 16.27 -21.22
C LEU A 410 20.96 16.29 -20.82
N LEU A 411 21.48 15.20 -20.25
CA LEU A 411 22.87 15.12 -19.80
C LEU A 411 23.86 15.01 -20.97
N ALA A 412 23.49 14.36 -22.07
CA ALA A 412 24.35 14.19 -23.24
C ALA A 412 24.58 15.50 -24.02
N GLU A 413 23.67 16.48 -23.90
CA GLU A 413 23.79 17.80 -24.53
C GLU A 413 24.71 18.76 -23.78
N MET A 414 25.10 18.44 -22.53
CA MET A 414 25.97 19.30 -21.74
C MET A 414 27.39 19.35 -22.33
N SER A 415 27.89 20.55 -22.62
CA SER A 415 29.28 20.73 -23.04
C SER A 415 30.24 20.46 -21.88
N VAL A 416 31.26 19.65 -22.14
CA VAL A 416 32.36 19.37 -21.20
C VAL A 416 33.50 20.40 -21.32
N ASP A 417 33.46 21.26 -22.34
CA ASP A 417 34.51 22.25 -22.59
C ASP A 417 34.55 23.30 -21.46
N GLY A 418 35.70 23.45 -20.81
CA GLY A 418 35.88 24.37 -19.68
C GLY A 418 35.25 23.90 -18.36
N MET A 419 34.73 22.66 -18.30
CA MET A 419 34.19 22.07 -17.08
C MET A 419 35.32 21.53 -16.19
N GLY A 420 35.33 21.91 -14.91
CA GLY A 420 36.27 21.35 -13.93
C GLY A 420 36.01 19.88 -13.61
N ASP A 421 37.02 19.19 -13.08
CA ASP A 421 36.97 17.74 -12.84
C ASP A 421 35.82 17.28 -11.93
N GLU A 422 35.41 18.10 -10.95
CA GLU A 422 34.27 17.79 -10.07
C GLU A 422 32.95 17.71 -10.85
N ASN A 423 32.67 18.68 -11.71
CA ASN A 423 31.45 18.68 -12.53
C ASN A 423 31.53 17.62 -13.62
N ARG A 424 32.72 17.33 -14.17
CA ARG A 424 32.92 16.22 -15.10
C ARG A 424 32.62 14.87 -14.43
N ALA A 425 33.12 14.65 -13.21
CA ALA A 425 32.84 13.44 -12.44
C ALA A 425 31.36 13.32 -12.08
N ARG A 426 30.69 14.42 -11.69
CA ARG A 426 29.24 14.43 -11.42
C ARG A 426 28.41 14.14 -12.67
N LEU A 427 28.77 14.69 -13.82
CA LEU A 427 28.13 14.38 -15.11
C LEU A 427 28.31 12.90 -15.47
N ALA A 428 29.54 12.38 -15.35
CA ALA A 428 29.83 10.97 -15.62
C ALA A 428 29.03 10.05 -14.68
N TYR A 429 28.95 10.39 -13.40
CA TYR A 429 28.13 9.69 -12.40
C TYR A 429 26.66 9.66 -12.79
N LEU A 430 26.02 10.81 -13.01
CA LEU A 430 24.59 10.86 -13.32
C LEU A 430 24.25 10.11 -14.62
N ARG A 431 25.09 10.23 -15.66
CA ARG A 431 24.91 9.49 -16.92
C ARG A 431 25.09 7.99 -16.73
N ALA A 432 26.18 7.56 -16.10
CA ALA A 432 26.47 6.15 -15.89
C ALA A 432 25.40 5.48 -15.00
N SER A 433 24.99 6.11 -13.90
CA SER A 433 23.93 5.58 -13.03
C SER A 433 22.57 5.53 -13.75
N ASN A 434 22.22 6.54 -14.56
CA ASN A 434 20.99 6.52 -15.36
C ASN A 434 21.01 5.40 -16.43
N LEU A 435 22.12 5.25 -17.15
CA LEU A 435 22.31 4.18 -18.12
C LEU A 435 22.22 2.80 -17.47
N LEU A 436 22.83 2.66 -16.29
CA LEU A 436 22.87 1.41 -15.56
C LEU A 436 21.49 0.99 -15.02
N TRP A 437 20.81 1.89 -14.31
CA TRP A 437 19.62 1.54 -13.52
C TRP A 437 18.31 1.82 -14.25
N ALA A 438 18.16 2.98 -14.87
CA ALA A 438 16.92 3.39 -15.52
C ALA A 438 16.81 2.83 -16.95
N LEU A 439 17.93 2.76 -17.67
CA LEU A 439 17.96 2.29 -19.06
C LEU A 439 18.43 0.83 -19.21
N ALA A 440 18.95 0.23 -18.13
CA ALA A 440 19.42 -1.15 -18.12
C ALA A 440 20.47 -1.45 -19.21
N ASP A 441 21.41 -0.53 -19.43
CA ASP A 441 22.52 -0.63 -20.40
C ASP A 441 23.90 -0.53 -19.71
N PRO A 442 24.36 -1.62 -19.05
CA PRO A 442 25.68 -1.65 -18.43
C PRO A 442 26.84 -1.39 -19.41
N PRO A 443 26.84 -1.90 -20.67
CA PRO A 443 27.87 -1.57 -21.64
C PRO A 443 28.00 -0.07 -21.93
N ALA A 444 26.89 0.65 -22.10
CA ALA A 444 26.92 2.10 -22.30
C ALA A 444 27.40 2.82 -21.04
N ALA A 445 26.92 2.42 -19.85
CA ALA A 445 27.40 2.97 -18.58
C ALA A 445 28.92 2.80 -18.43
N ARG A 446 29.45 1.65 -18.85
CA ARG A 446 30.89 1.38 -18.85
C ARG A 446 31.68 2.35 -19.72
N ALA A 447 31.17 2.64 -20.93
CA ALA A 447 31.81 3.58 -21.83
C ALA A 447 31.92 4.98 -21.21
N ILE A 448 30.90 5.44 -20.47
CA ILE A 448 30.93 6.71 -19.73
C ILE A 448 32.00 6.68 -18.62
N ILE A 449 32.06 5.59 -17.85
CA ILE A 449 33.04 5.43 -16.76
C ILE A 449 34.48 5.42 -17.31
N ASP A 450 34.71 4.74 -18.44
CA ASP A 450 36.03 4.65 -19.05
C ASP A 450 36.44 5.98 -19.71
N ALA A 451 35.51 6.74 -20.28
CA ALA A 451 35.77 8.06 -20.85
C ALA A 451 36.20 9.10 -19.81
N ALA A 452 35.82 8.92 -18.54
CA ALA A 452 36.23 9.77 -17.41
C ALA A 452 37.39 9.19 -16.59
N SER A 453 38.13 8.22 -17.15
CA SER A 453 39.24 7.54 -16.45
C SER A 453 40.49 8.39 -16.22
N ASP A 454 40.60 9.54 -16.88
CA ASP A 454 41.66 10.54 -16.66
C ASP A 454 41.54 11.22 -15.28
N ILE A 455 40.32 11.27 -14.71
CA ILE A 455 40.04 11.83 -13.39
C ILE A 455 40.46 10.83 -12.31
N THR A 456 41.67 11.00 -11.78
CA THR A 456 42.31 10.01 -10.88
C THR A 456 42.64 10.52 -9.48
N ALA A 457 42.64 11.85 -9.27
CA ALA A 457 43.08 12.46 -8.03
C ALA A 457 41.98 13.28 -7.33
N GLY A 458 42.12 13.42 -6.02
CA GLY A 458 41.22 14.24 -5.20
C GLY A 458 39.79 13.69 -5.10
N PRO A 459 38.84 14.52 -4.61
CA PRO A 459 37.45 14.12 -4.41
C PRO A 459 36.74 13.59 -5.67
N ALA A 460 37.06 14.16 -6.84
CA ALA A 460 36.54 13.71 -8.13
C ALA A 460 37.05 12.30 -8.49
N GLY A 461 38.34 12.02 -8.25
CA GLY A 461 38.91 10.67 -8.44
C GLY A 461 38.29 9.62 -7.53
N HIS A 462 38.05 9.96 -6.25
CA HIS A 462 37.34 9.06 -5.32
C HIS A 462 35.91 8.77 -5.78
N SER A 463 35.21 9.78 -6.31
CA SER A 463 33.85 9.62 -6.87
C SER A 463 33.84 8.67 -8.08
N MET A 464 34.86 8.75 -8.95
CA MET A 464 35.00 7.83 -10.08
C MET A 464 35.34 6.40 -9.66
N ALA A 465 36.15 6.22 -8.61
CA ALA A 465 36.42 4.91 -8.03
C ALA A 465 35.18 4.31 -7.35
N ALA A 466 34.37 5.12 -6.68
CA ALA A 466 33.08 4.75 -6.11
C ALA A 466 32.10 4.30 -7.20
N LEU A 467 31.94 5.09 -8.27
CA LEU A 467 31.11 4.71 -9.42
C LEU A 467 31.58 3.38 -10.07
N ARG A 468 32.89 3.16 -10.18
CA ARG A 468 33.45 1.90 -10.70
C ARG A 468 33.16 0.72 -9.78
N THR A 469 33.17 0.93 -8.47
CA THR A 469 32.76 -0.06 -7.46
C THR A 469 31.31 -0.48 -7.67
N VAL A 470 30.40 0.50 -7.80
CA VAL A 470 28.97 0.27 -8.07
C VAL A 470 28.76 -0.45 -9.40
N TYR A 471 29.51 -0.08 -10.45
CA TYR A 471 29.46 -0.78 -11.73
C TYR A 471 29.82 -2.26 -11.60
N TRP A 472 30.91 -2.59 -10.90
CA TRP A 472 31.32 -3.98 -10.70
C TRP A 472 30.31 -4.78 -9.88
N PHE A 473 29.70 -4.16 -8.88
CA PHE A 473 28.55 -4.73 -8.18
C PHE A 473 27.41 -5.02 -9.15
N ALA A 474 27.06 -4.06 -10.01
CA ALA A 474 25.93 -4.16 -10.92
C ALA A 474 26.09 -5.24 -12.00
N VAL A 475 27.32 -5.63 -12.36
CA VAL A 475 27.60 -6.72 -13.31
C VAL A 475 28.01 -8.03 -12.62
N ASP A 476 27.66 -8.19 -11.33
CA ASP A 476 27.91 -9.39 -10.52
C ASP A 476 29.38 -9.81 -10.43
N ARG A 477 30.28 -8.82 -10.29
CA ARG A 477 31.72 -9.00 -10.05
C ARG A 477 32.13 -8.46 -8.67
N PRO A 478 31.64 -9.05 -7.56
CA PRO A 478 31.86 -8.53 -6.21
C PRO A 478 33.35 -8.46 -5.83
N GLY A 479 34.17 -9.40 -6.31
CA GLY A 479 35.62 -9.38 -6.04
C GLY A 479 36.35 -8.16 -6.63
N ASP A 480 35.91 -7.65 -7.78
CA ASP A 480 36.49 -6.46 -8.39
C ASP A 480 35.94 -5.17 -7.76
N ALA A 481 34.67 -5.20 -7.33
CA ALA A 481 34.08 -4.12 -6.53
C ALA A 481 34.85 -3.93 -5.21
N VAL A 482 35.08 -5.00 -4.44
CA VAL A 482 35.83 -4.95 -3.18
C VAL A 482 37.25 -4.43 -3.39
N LYS A 483 37.95 -4.90 -4.43
CA LYS A 483 39.30 -4.41 -4.77
C LYS A 483 39.31 -2.91 -5.07
N THR A 484 38.31 -2.43 -5.82
CA THR A 484 38.19 -1.01 -6.18
C THR A 484 37.87 -0.16 -4.95
N ALA A 485 37.11 -0.70 -4.00
CA ALA A 485 36.66 0.00 -2.81
C ALA A 485 37.65 0.04 -1.64
N GLN A 486 38.80 -0.66 -1.72
CA GLN A 486 39.73 -0.84 -0.58
C GLN A 486 40.21 0.46 0.06
N HIS A 487 40.22 1.56 -0.68
CA HIS A 487 40.71 2.87 -0.23
C HIS A 487 39.62 3.94 -0.25
N LEU A 488 38.35 3.55 -0.35
CA LEU A 488 37.23 4.49 -0.33
C LEU A 488 36.73 4.70 1.09
N GLU A 489 36.75 5.96 1.52
CA GLU A 489 36.07 6.41 2.72
C GLU A 489 34.73 7.02 2.32
N LEU A 490 33.62 6.42 2.80
CA LEU A 490 32.26 6.85 2.43
C LEU A 490 31.97 8.30 2.86
N ASP A 491 32.61 8.74 3.95
CA ASP A 491 32.46 10.09 4.47
C ASP A 491 33.13 11.16 3.58
N ASP A 492 34.11 10.79 2.77
CA ASP A 492 34.79 11.71 1.85
C ASP A 492 34.06 11.86 0.50
N LEU A 493 33.04 11.03 0.25
CA LEU A 493 32.28 11.03 -1.00
C LEU A 493 31.09 12.00 -0.95
N PRO A 494 30.67 12.55 -2.11
CA PRO A 494 29.38 13.22 -2.23
C PRO A 494 28.25 12.31 -1.76
N ALA A 495 27.27 12.86 -1.03
CA ALA A 495 26.29 12.06 -0.29
C ALA A 495 25.57 10.99 -1.14
N ILE A 496 25.11 11.33 -2.35
CA ILE A 496 24.45 10.36 -3.24
C ILE A 496 25.40 9.23 -3.70
N VAL A 497 26.64 9.58 -4.06
CA VAL A 497 27.68 8.64 -4.49
C VAL A 497 28.08 7.72 -3.34
N GLY A 498 28.26 8.29 -2.14
CA GLY A 498 28.59 7.55 -0.94
C GLY A 498 27.46 6.62 -0.50
N ALA A 499 26.19 7.08 -0.55
CA ALA A 499 25.03 6.26 -0.20
C ALA A 499 24.84 5.07 -1.18
N GLU A 500 25.04 5.29 -2.49
CA GLU A 500 24.99 4.22 -3.49
C GLU A 500 26.12 3.22 -3.33
N THR A 501 27.33 3.70 -3.03
CA THR A 501 28.48 2.83 -2.74
C THR A 501 28.26 2.03 -1.47
N ALA A 502 27.71 2.64 -0.42
CA ALA A 502 27.37 1.97 0.84
C ALA A 502 26.33 0.86 0.62
N TRP A 503 25.30 1.12 -0.19
CA TRP A 503 24.32 0.11 -0.58
C TRP A 503 24.99 -1.09 -1.28
N ALA A 504 25.80 -0.82 -2.30
CA ALA A 504 26.49 -1.86 -3.06
C ALA A 504 27.42 -2.70 -2.16
N LEU A 505 28.22 -2.05 -1.31
CA LEU A 505 29.12 -2.72 -0.38
C LEU A 505 28.36 -3.50 0.71
N THR A 506 27.26 -2.97 1.24
CA THR A 506 26.39 -3.69 2.18
C THR A 506 25.90 -5.00 1.56
N ALA A 507 25.42 -4.95 0.32
CA ALA A 507 24.95 -6.14 -0.39
C ALA A 507 26.09 -7.15 -0.66
N ILE A 508 27.28 -6.69 -1.04
CA ILE A 508 28.45 -7.57 -1.25
C ILE A 508 28.87 -8.27 0.05
N GLU A 509 28.95 -7.53 1.15
CA GLU A 509 29.31 -8.08 2.46
C GLU A 509 28.24 -9.04 2.98
N ALA A 510 26.95 -8.74 2.72
CA ALA A 510 25.82 -9.62 3.01
C ALA A 510 25.91 -10.93 2.24
N ASP A 511 26.07 -10.87 0.91
CA ASP A 511 26.19 -12.03 0.03
C ASP A 511 27.38 -12.92 0.46
N ALA A 512 28.47 -12.31 0.92
CA ALA A 512 29.67 -13.00 1.39
C ALA A 512 29.55 -13.60 2.81
N GLY A 513 28.46 -13.33 3.53
CA GLY A 513 28.22 -13.87 4.87
C GLY A 513 28.91 -13.13 6.01
N ARG A 514 29.34 -11.87 5.79
CA ARG A 514 30.02 -11.04 6.81
C ARG A 514 29.04 -10.02 7.41
N LEU A 515 28.14 -10.51 8.26
CA LEU A 515 27.08 -9.71 8.89
C LEU A 515 27.63 -8.44 9.55
N GLY A 516 28.66 -8.54 10.40
CA GLY A 516 29.18 -7.39 11.15
C GLY A 516 29.69 -6.27 10.24
N ARG A 517 30.32 -6.62 9.11
CA ARG A 517 30.76 -5.65 8.10
C ARG A 517 29.58 -5.07 7.32
N ALA A 518 28.62 -5.91 6.91
CA ALA A 518 27.43 -5.45 6.20
C ALA A 518 26.62 -4.43 7.03
N VAL A 519 26.37 -4.71 8.31
CA VAL A 519 25.66 -3.80 9.23
C VAL A 519 26.44 -2.49 9.39
N SER A 520 27.74 -2.56 9.64
CA SER A 520 28.58 -1.35 9.80
C SER A 520 28.59 -0.46 8.55
N VAL A 521 28.66 -1.05 7.36
CA VAL A 521 28.61 -0.31 6.09
C VAL A 521 27.22 0.28 5.84
N ALA A 522 26.15 -0.45 6.20
CA ALA A 522 24.78 0.05 6.09
C ALA A 522 24.55 1.26 7.01
N GLU A 523 25.02 1.19 8.26
CA GLU A 523 24.94 2.28 9.24
C GLU A 523 25.69 3.53 8.77
N ALA A 524 26.91 3.36 8.25
CA ALA A 524 27.65 4.45 7.60
C ALA A 524 26.85 5.00 6.41
N GLY A 525 26.25 4.14 5.59
CA GLY A 525 25.39 4.53 4.47
C GLY A 525 24.19 5.39 4.88
N TYR A 526 23.48 5.06 5.97
CA TYR A 526 22.38 5.88 6.48
C TYR A 526 22.86 7.25 6.97
N ALA A 527 24.00 7.28 7.68
CA ALA A 527 24.62 8.54 8.07
C ALA A 527 24.96 9.37 6.83
N VAL A 528 25.52 8.76 5.79
CA VAL A 528 25.81 9.46 4.54
C VAL A 528 24.56 10.00 3.85
N ALA A 529 23.50 9.19 3.75
CA ALA A 529 22.26 9.56 3.09
C ALA A 529 21.50 10.69 3.80
N THR A 530 21.76 10.93 5.09
CA THR A 530 21.14 12.02 5.87
C THR A 530 21.95 13.33 5.83
N ARG A 531 23.19 13.32 5.33
CA ARG A 531 24.04 14.52 5.21
C ARG A 531 23.54 15.52 4.16
N SER A 532 22.79 15.07 3.16
CA SER A 532 22.27 15.95 2.10
C SER A 532 20.83 15.66 1.72
N SER A 533 20.23 16.62 1.03
CA SER A 533 18.88 16.57 0.45
C SER A 533 18.76 15.64 -0.76
N ASP A 534 19.85 15.12 -1.29
CA ASP A 534 19.89 14.62 -2.67
C ASP A 534 19.88 13.08 -2.72
N ALA A 535 19.88 12.41 -1.56
CA ALA A 535 19.91 10.95 -1.44
C ALA A 535 18.87 10.31 -0.47
N PRO A 536 17.72 10.93 -0.13
CA PRO A 536 16.81 10.35 0.86
C PRO A 536 16.27 8.98 0.43
N HIS A 537 16.07 8.80 -0.88
CA HIS A 537 15.61 7.54 -1.47
C HIS A 537 16.63 6.39 -1.34
N MET A 538 17.93 6.69 -1.22
CA MET A 538 18.96 5.66 -1.10
C MET A 538 18.87 4.91 0.22
N GLN A 539 18.23 5.50 1.24
CA GLN A 539 17.97 4.83 2.51
C GLN A 539 17.16 3.54 2.30
N PHE A 540 16.23 3.51 1.34
CA PHE A 540 15.45 2.30 1.02
C PHE A 540 16.32 1.21 0.39
N ASN A 541 17.24 1.57 -0.50
CA ASN A 541 18.17 0.63 -1.11
C ASN A 541 19.13 0.04 -0.06
N ILE A 542 19.70 0.89 0.80
CA ILE A 542 20.56 0.46 1.90
C ILE A 542 19.77 -0.44 2.86
N ALA A 543 18.52 -0.10 3.17
CA ALA A 543 17.64 -0.92 4.00
C ALA A 543 17.34 -2.29 3.40
N ASP A 544 17.08 -2.37 2.12
CA ASP A 544 16.83 -3.64 1.44
C ASP A 544 18.08 -4.57 1.44
N ALA A 545 19.28 -4.01 1.31
CA ALA A 545 20.54 -4.75 1.44
C ALA A 545 20.84 -5.15 2.90
N HIS A 546 20.60 -4.24 3.85
CA HIS A 546 20.77 -4.50 5.28
C HIS A 546 19.80 -5.59 5.77
N LEU A 547 18.54 -5.54 5.31
CA LEU A 547 17.56 -6.60 5.54
C LEU A 547 18.07 -7.95 5.02
N GLY A 548 18.65 -7.97 3.81
CA GLY A 548 19.27 -9.17 3.25
C GLY A 548 20.37 -9.74 4.16
N ALA A 549 21.25 -8.90 4.69
CA ALA A 549 22.31 -9.31 5.61
C ALA A 549 21.75 -9.97 6.89
N LEU A 550 20.74 -9.36 7.50
CA LEU A 550 20.09 -9.86 8.71
C LEU A 550 19.40 -11.20 8.45
N LEU A 551 18.65 -11.31 7.34
CA LEU A 551 17.97 -12.55 6.96
C LEU A 551 18.96 -13.68 6.67
N PHE A 552 20.04 -13.41 5.93
CA PHE A 552 21.09 -14.38 5.64
C PHE A 552 21.81 -14.89 6.89
N ALA A 553 22.04 -14.03 7.88
CA ALA A 553 22.66 -14.44 9.14
C ALA A 553 21.69 -15.18 10.06
N GLY A 554 20.37 -15.04 9.87
CA GLY A 554 19.35 -15.58 10.77
C GLY A 554 19.02 -14.64 11.94
N ARG A 555 19.15 -13.32 11.76
CA ARG A 555 18.70 -12.31 12.72
C ARG A 555 17.32 -11.78 12.33
N VAL A 556 16.32 -12.66 12.29
CA VAL A 556 15.00 -12.34 11.71
C VAL A 556 14.26 -11.25 12.49
N ALA A 557 14.32 -11.26 13.84
CA ALA A 557 13.69 -10.22 14.65
C ALA A 557 14.23 -8.81 14.34
N GLU A 558 15.55 -8.65 14.21
CA GLU A 558 16.17 -7.37 13.81
C GLU A 558 15.77 -6.98 12.38
N ALA A 559 15.58 -7.96 11.50
CA ALA A 559 15.13 -7.73 10.13
C ALA A 559 13.70 -7.16 10.10
N GLU A 560 12.80 -7.69 10.94
CA GLU A 560 11.43 -7.18 11.09
C GLU A 560 11.40 -5.78 11.71
N GLU A 561 12.22 -5.52 12.73
CA GLU A 561 12.35 -4.19 13.34
C GLU A 561 12.86 -3.14 12.33
N LEU A 562 13.87 -3.51 11.52
CA LEU A 562 14.37 -2.66 10.44
C LEU A 562 13.26 -2.38 9.42
N ALA A 563 12.55 -3.40 8.97
CA ALA A 563 11.47 -3.26 8.00
C ALA A 563 10.34 -2.33 8.51
N GLU A 564 9.94 -2.49 9.76
CA GLU A 564 8.90 -1.65 10.36
C GLU A 564 9.33 -0.19 10.50
N ARG A 565 10.60 0.07 10.85
CA ARG A 565 11.16 1.42 10.84
C ARG A 565 11.12 2.04 9.44
N VAL A 566 11.53 1.29 8.41
CA VAL A 566 11.54 1.76 7.02
C VAL A 566 10.13 2.02 6.51
N ARG A 567 9.17 1.16 6.85
CA ARG A 567 7.76 1.32 6.50
C ARG A 567 7.19 2.60 7.11
N ARG A 568 7.43 2.87 8.40
CA ARG A 568 7.00 4.12 9.06
C ARG A 568 7.62 5.36 8.41
N GLN A 569 8.90 5.30 8.08
CA GLN A 569 9.57 6.40 7.36
C GLN A 569 8.97 6.64 5.97
N ALA A 570 8.58 5.57 5.27
CA ALA A 570 7.99 5.64 3.95
C ALA A 570 6.54 6.18 3.96
N ASP A 571 5.77 5.90 5.01
CA ASP A 571 4.39 6.37 5.18
C ASP A 571 4.31 7.91 5.27
N ASP A 572 5.39 8.56 5.72
CA ASP A 572 5.50 10.02 5.84
C ASP A 572 5.94 10.72 4.53
N LEU A 573 6.28 9.97 3.48
CA LEU A 573 6.78 10.49 2.21
C LEU A 573 5.77 10.35 1.06
N PRO A 574 5.63 11.37 0.19
CA PRO A 574 4.78 11.27 -1.00
C PRO A 574 5.40 10.36 -2.07
N GLY A 575 4.55 9.76 -2.92
CA GLY A 575 4.97 9.02 -4.13
C GLY A 575 5.40 7.57 -3.91
N ASP A 576 6.36 7.12 -4.72
CA ASP A 576 6.88 5.74 -4.77
C ASP A 576 7.58 5.20 -3.49
N PRO A 577 8.21 6.02 -2.61
CA PRO A 577 8.86 5.54 -1.38
C PRO A 577 8.01 4.61 -0.52
N ARG A 578 6.69 4.84 -0.44
CA ARG A 578 5.75 3.96 0.30
C ARG A 578 5.77 2.52 -0.20
N TRP A 579 5.89 2.33 -1.52
CA TRP A 579 5.91 1.01 -2.13
C TRP A 579 7.22 0.31 -1.85
N LEU A 580 8.32 1.05 -1.76
CA LEU A 580 9.61 0.52 -1.31
C LEU A 580 9.53 0.09 0.17
N GLY A 581 8.94 0.91 1.04
CA GLY A 581 8.72 0.55 2.44
C GLY A 581 7.86 -0.70 2.62
N ALA A 582 6.74 -0.78 1.88
CA ALA A 582 5.88 -1.97 1.87
C ALA A 582 6.62 -3.20 1.33
N ALA A 583 7.43 -3.05 0.28
CA ALA A 583 8.17 -4.16 -0.31
C ALA A 583 9.28 -4.70 0.59
N VAL A 584 10.02 -3.81 1.29
CA VAL A 584 11.01 -4.20 2.32
C VAL A 584 10.33 -4.97 3.45
N ALA A 585 9.18 -4.49 3.93
CA ALA A 585 8.37 -5.21 4.92
C ALA A 585 7.84 -6.55 4.41
N GLY A 586 7.42 -6.62 3.15
CA GLY A 586 7.02 -7.86 2.50
C GLY A 586 8.16 -8.89 2.40
N ARG A 587 9.39 -8.44 2.12
CA ARG A 587 10.58 -9.32 2.15
C ARG A 587 10.92 -9.80 3.56
N ALA A 588 10.77 -8.95 4.58
CA ALA A 588 10.97 -9.35 5.97
C ALA A 588 9.94 -10.42 6.38
N ALA A 589 8.66 -10.20 6.06
CA ALA A 589 7.58 -11.17 6.30
C ALA A 589 7.82 -12.50 5.57
N LEU A 590 8.33 -12.47 4.33
CA LEU A 590 8.73 -13.69 3.62
C LEU A 590 9.86 -14.41 4.37
N GLY A 591 10.86 -13.67 4.84
CA GLY A 591 11.99 -14.20 5.60
C GLY A 591 11.63 -14.77 6.97
N SER A 592 10.57 -14.27 7.61
CA SER A 592 10.03 -14.83 8.86
C SER A 592 8.96 -15.91 8.66
N GLY A 593 8.56 -16.16 7.41
CA GLY A 593 7.58 -17.20 7.07
C GLY A 593 6.11 -16.77 7.19
N HIS A 594 5.81 -15.49 7.40
CA HIS A 594 4.45 -14.96 7.37
C HIS A 594 3.99 -14.73 5.92
N LEU A 595 3.64 -15.81 5.23
CA LEU A 595 3.47 -15.83 3.77
C LEU A 595 2.27 -15.01 3.28
N ASP A 596 1.16 -15.01 4.03
CA ASP A 596 -0.03 -14.21 3.68
C ASP A 596 0.29 -12.71 3.76
N THR A 597 0.96 -12.27 4.83
CA THR A 597 1.44 -10.89 4.99
C THR A 597 2.43 -10.52 3.88
N ALA A 598 3.36 -11.41 3.53
CA ALA A 598 4.30 -11.20 2.44
C ALA A 598 3.57 -10.97 1.10
N CYS A 599 2.58 -11.79 0.75
CA CYS A 599 1.76 -11.59 -0.45
C CYS A 599 0.98 -10.27 -0.44
N VAL A 600 0.34 -9.92 0.68
CA VAL A 600 -0.44 -8.68 0.83
C VAL A 600 0.43 -7.44 0.62
N LEU A 601 1.69 -7.46 1.06
CA LEU A 601 2.62 -6.34 0.94
C LEU A 601 3.35 -6.31 -0.42
N LEU A 602 3.82 -7.46 -0.91
CA LEU A 602 4.63 -7.54 -2.13
C LEU A 602 3.80 -7.36 -3.41
N ALA A 603 2.61 -7.96 -3.49
CA ALA A 603 1.79 -7.92 -4.70
C ALA A 603 1.40 -6.50 -5.18
N PRO A 604 0.93 -5.57 -4.30
CA PRO A 604 0.67 -4.20 -4.73
C PRO A 604 1.96 -3.42 -4.98
N ALA A 605 3.02 -3.64 -4.18
CA ALA A 605 4.27 -2.91 -4.32
C ALA A 605 5.00 -3.22 -5.63
N GLU A 606 5.13 -4.50 -5.99
CA GLU A 606 5.69 -4.96 -7.27
C GLU A 606 4.97 -4.35 -8.48
N ARG A 607 3.62 -4.38 -8.48
CA ARG A 607 2.80 -3.84 -9.57
C ARG A 607 2.97 -2.33 -9.69
N ALA A 608 2.89 -1.61 -8.58
CA ALA A 608 3.03 -0.16 -8.56
C ALA A 608 4.43 0.26 -9.03
N LEU A 609 5.49 -0.36 -8.51
CA LEU A 609 6.87 -0.06 -8.93
C LEU A 609 7.10 -0.40 -10.41
N THR A 610 6.49 -1.47 -10.92
CA THR A 610 6.52 -1.80 -12.35
C THR A 610 5.85 -0.70 -13.18
N ALA A 611 4.66 -0.24 -12.76
CA ALA A 611 3.91 0.82 -13.43
C ALA A 611 4.62 2.18 -13.38
N SER A 612 5.34 2.49 -12.30
CA SER A 612 6.15 3.72 -12.14
C SER A 612 7.46 3.71 -12.97
N GLY A 613 7.64 2.75 -13.88
CA GLY A 613 8.82 2.68 -14.75
C GLY A 613 9.99 1.88 -14.19
N TYR A 614 9.84 1.21 -13.04
CA TYR A 614 10.89 0.38 -12.41
C TYR A 614 10.73 -1.12 -12.67
N ALA A 615 10.14 -1.49 -13.80
CA ALA A 615 9.82 -2.87 -14.16
C ALA A 615 11.02 -3.83 -14.07
N ILE A 616 12.22 -3.39 -14.47
CA ILE A 616 13.46 -4.20 -14.47
C ILE A 616 14.25 -4.04 -13.15
N GLY A 617 14.06 -2.93 -12.44
CA GLY A 617 14.71 -2.61 -11.17
C GLY A 617 13.99 -3.22 -9.96
N TRP A 618 13.31 -2.38 -9.17
CA TRP A 618 12.61 -2.83 -7.97
C TRP A 618 11.39 -3.71 -8.26
N GLY A 619 10.64 -3.44 -9.34
CA GLY A 619 9.50 -4.27 -9.74
C GLY A 619 9.90 -5.72 -9.92
N TYR A 620 10.99 -5.98 -10.66
CA TYR A 620 11.54 -7.32 -10.82
C TYR A 620 12.04 -7.92 -9.50
N ARG A 621 12.79 -7.15 -8.69
CA ARG A 621 13.35 -7.62 -7.41
C ARG A 621 12.25 -8.11 -6.46
N TYR A 622 11.20 -7.33 -6.29
CA TYR A 622 10.11 -7.67 -5.38
C TYR A 622 9.12 -8.67 -6.00
N GLY A 623 9.03 -8.74 -7.34
CA GLY A 623 8.34 -9.80 -8.05
C GLY A 623 8.95 -11.18 -7.80
N VAL A 624 10.28 -11.31 -7.72
CA VAL A 624 10.94 -12.59 -7.35
C VAL A 624 10.57 -13.00 -5.91
N ALA A 625 10.57 -12.05 -4.98
CA ALA A 625 10.13 -12.32 -3.60
C ALA A 625 8.65 -12.71 -3.54
N HIS A 626 7.78 -12.00 -4.26
CA HIS A 626 6.36 -12.31 -4.34
C HIS A 626 6.10 -13.71 -4.93
N MET A 627 6.81 -14.05 -6.01
CA MET A 627 6.77 -15.38 -6.61
C MET A 627 7.16 -16.47 -5.62
N THR A 628 8.20 -16.24 -4.82
CA THR A 628 8.64 -17.16 -3.76
C THR A 628 7.53 -17.38 -2.74
N ALA A 629 6.90 -16.30 -2.25
CA ALA A 629 5.79 -16.38 -1.31
C ALA A 629 4.61 -17.18 -1.90
N LEU A 630 4.18 -16.88 -3.13
CA LEU A 630 3.11 -17.61 -3.81
C LEU A 630 3.43 -19.10 -3.97
N ALA A 631 4.69 -19.43 -4.30
CA ALA A 631 5.13 -20.80 -4.45
C ALA A 631 5.09 -21.56 -3.11
N MET A 632 5.58 -20.97 -2.02
CA MET A 632 5.53 -21.56 -0.67
C MET A 632 4.09 -21.74 -0.15
N ARG A 633 3.15 -20.88 -0.56
CA ARG A 633 1.70 -21.02 -0.27
C ARG A 633 1.01 -22.11 -1.09
N GLY A 634 1.71 -22.71 -2.07
CA GLY A 634 1.12 -23.68 -3.01
C GLY A 634 0.26 -23.06 -4.11
N SER A 635 0.29 -21.73 -4.27
CA SER A 635 -0.40 -20.98 -5.33
C SER A 635 0.37 -21.07 -6.66
N THR A 636 0.69 -22.29 -7.09
CA THR A 636 1.60 -22.59 -8.22
C THR A 636 1.16 -21.97 -9.54
N ALA A 637 -0.15 -21.86 -9.80
CA ALA A 637 -0.67 -21.21 -11.01
C ALA A 637 -0.39 -19.70 -11.02
N GLN A 638 -0.57 -19.02 -9.89
CA GLN A 638 -0.27 -17.59 -9.77
C GLN A 638 1.23 -17.32 -9.84
N ALA A 639 2.03 -18.15 -9.16
CA ALA A 639 3.50 -18.07 -9.24
C ALA A 639 4.01 -18.30 -10.67
N ALA A 640 3.43 -19.24 -11.43
CA ALA A 640 3.80 -19.49 -12.84
C ALA A 640 3.39 -18.33 -13.77
N ALA A 641 2.24 -17.69 -13.51
CA ALA A 641 1.84 -16.49 -14.26
C ALA A 641 2.82 -15.34 -14.02
N LEU A 642 3.22 -15.11 -12.76
CA LEU A 642 4.20 -14.08 -12.40
C LEU A 642 5.59 -14.39 -12.99
N LEU A 643 6.00 -15.66 -13.00
CA LEU A 643 7.23 -16.08 -13.68
C LEU A 643 7.22 -15.70 -15.16
N THR A 644 6.11 -15.91 -15.86
CA THR A 644 6.00 -15.59 -17.29
C THR A 644 6.20 -14.09 -17.55
N ASP A 645 5.64 -13.26 -16.67
CA ASP A 645 5.81 -11.81 -16.72
C ASP A 645 7.25 -11.37 -16.38
N LEU A 646 7.88 -12.00 -15.37
CA LEU A 646 9.29 -11.78 -15.06
C LEU A 646 10.22 -12.22 -16.21
N ASP A 647 9.88 -13.30 -16.92
CA ASP A 647 10.67 -13.82 -18.06
C ASP A 647 10.57 -12.95 -19.30
N ALA A 648 9.46 -12.24 -19.47
CA ALA A 648 9.33 -11.23 -20.52
C ALA A 648 10.30 -10.04 -20.31
N ARG A 649 10.85 -9.88 -19.09
CA ARG A 649 11.73 -8.77 -18.70
C ARG A 649 13.18 -9.26 -18.66
N GLN A 650 13.99 -8.84 -19.62
CA GLN A 650 15.43 -9.11 -19.56
C GLN A 650 16.12 -8.14 -18.60
N ARG A 651 16.47 -8.64 -17.41
CA ARG A 651 17.28 -7.90 -16.44
C ARG A 651 18.77 -8.02 -16.77
N THR A 652 19.42 -6.90 -17.07
CA THR A 652 20.80 -6.84 -17.59
C THR A 652 21.85 -6.46 -16.53
N PHE A 653 21.41 -6.07 -15.33
CA PHE A 653 22.25 -5.76 -14.17
C PHE A 653 21.75 -6.54 -12.95
N ARG A 654 22.63 -6.88 -12.00
CA ARG A 654 22.36 -7.70 -10.79
C ARG A 654 21.34 -8.79 -11.10
N SER A 655 21.78 -9.92 -11.63
CA SER A 655 20.90 -10.95 -12.19
C SER A 655 19.89 -11.52 -11.17
N LEU A 656 20.23 -11.46 -9.88
CA LEU A 656 19.49 -12.10 -8.78
C LEU A 656 19.29 -13.61 -9.04
N ASP A 657 20.24 -14.25 -9.73
CA ASP A 657 20.12 -15.65 -10.15
C ASP A 657 19.86 -16.59 -8.99
N ASP A 658 20.49 -16.36 -7.82
CA ASP A 658 20.35 -17.22 -6.65
C ASP A 658 18.93 -17.09 -6.04
N GLU A 659 18.43 -15.87 -5.85
CA GLU A 659 17.05 -15.60 -5.36
C GLU A 659 15.99 -16.15 -6.34
N ARG A 660 16.22 -15.96 -7.65
CA ARG A 660 15.33 -16.47 -8.69
C ARG A 660 15.36 -18.00 -8.77
N ALA A 661 16.51 -18.62 -8.59
CA ALA A 661 16.63 -20.09 -8.57
C ALA A 661 15.90 -20.69 -7.37
N LEU A 662 15.97 -20.05 -6.19
CA LEU A 662 15.19 -20.43 -5.01
C LEU A 662 13.69 -20.37 -5.31
N ALA A 663 13.22 -19.27 -5.88
CA ALA A 663 11.82 -19.07 -6.20
C ALA A 663 11.29 -20.10 -7.23
N LEU A 664 12.08 -20.40 -8.27
CA LEU A 664 11.80 -21.45 -9.25
C LEU A 664 11.78 -22.85 -8.63
N ALA A 665 12.67 -23.11 -7.68
CA ALA A 665 12.73 -24.39 -7.00
C ALA A 665 11.50 -24.60 -6.10
N TRP A 666 11.08 -23.58 -5.35
CA TRP A 666 9.82 -23.63 -4.59
C TRP A 666 8.61 -23.85 -5.50
N LEU A 667 8.57 -23.22 -6.68
CA LEU A 667 7.50 -23.45 -7.67
C LEU A 667 7.49 -24.91 -8.16
N SER A 668 8.66 -25.44 -8.57
CA SER A 668 8.82 -26.82 -9.03
C SER A 668 8.46 -27.83 -7.93
N ALA A 669 8.88 -27.57 -6.69
CA ALA A 669 8.55 -28.38 -5.52
C ALA A 669 7.05 -28.34 -5.21
N GLY A 670 6.41 -27.18 -5.33
CA GLY A 670 4.96 -27.00 -5.23
C GLY A 670 4.17 -27.78 -6.28
N GLN A 671 4.71 -27.93 -7.50
CA GLN A 671 4.16 -28.79 -8.57
C GLN A 671 4.45 -30.29 -8.33
N GLY A 672 5.18 -30.63 -7.26
CA GLY A 672 5.52 -32.00 -6.88
C GLY A 672 6.71 -32.60 -7.62
N VAL A 673 7.57 -31.76 -8.23
CA VAL A 673 8.78 -32.18 -8.95
C VAL A 673 10.03 -31.84 -8.11
N VAL A 674 10.13 -32.48 -6.95
CA VAL A 674 11.09 -32.10 -5.90
C VAL A 674 12.56 -32.34 -6.32
N SER A 675 12.85 -33.38 -7.10
CA SER A 675 14.19 -33.67 -7.62
C SER A 675 14.68 -32.59 -8.58
N GLU A 676 13.78 -32.03 -9.41
CA GLU A 676 14.08 -30.90 -10.29
C GLU A 676 14.38 -29.65 -9.46
N ALA A 677 13.55 -29.37 -8.44
CA ALA A 677 13.75 -28.29 -7.50
C ALA A 677 15.12 -28.38 -6.78
N MET A 678 15.48 -29.56 -6.26
CA MET A 678 16.78 -29.82 -5.65
C MET A 678 17.94 -29.55 -6.63
N ALA A 679 17.84 -30.04 -7.87
CA ALA A 679 18.88 -29.81 -8.88
C ALA A 679 19.07 -28.31 -9.19
N MET A 680 17.98 -27.53 -9.20
CA MET A 680 18.03 -26.08 -9.38
C MET A 680 18.81 -25.39 -8.26
N VAL A 681 18.46 -25.64 -6.99
CA VAL A 681 19.13 -24.98 -5.85
C VAL A 681 20.56 -25.47 -5.65
N THR A 682 20.87 -26.75 -5.89
CA THR A 682 22.25 -27.26 -5.81
C THR A 682 23.14 -26.70 -6.92
N ARG A 683 22.57 -26.36 -8.09
CA ARG A 683 23.31 -25.63 -9.14
C ARG A 683 23.53 -24.18 -8.74
N ALA A 684 22.51 -23.50 -8.21
CA ALA A 684 22.62 -22.12 -7.72
C ALA A 684 23.66 -22.01 -6.61
N ALA A 685 23.65 -22.93 -5.63
CA ALA A 685 24.65 -23.01 -4.56
C ALA A 685 26.09 -23.06 -5.10
N ARG A 686 26.36 -23.88 -6.12
CA ARG A 686 27.70 -23.96 -6.76
C ARG A 686 28.10 -22.66 -7.45
N THR A 687 27.17 -21.99 -8.13
CA THR A 687 27.40 -20.69 -8.75
C THR A 687 27.68 -19.61 -7.70
N ALA A 688 26.90 -19.58 -6.61
CA ALA A 688 27.10 -18.67 -5.50
C ALA A 688 28.48 -18.87 -4.85
N ALA A 689 28.87 -20.12 -4.59
CA ALA A 689 30.18 -20.49 -4.05
C ALA A 689 31.33 -20.00 -4.94
N ALA A 690 31.24 -20.22 -6.25
CA ALA A 690 32.26 -19.80 -7.21
C ALA A 690 32.47 -18.27 -7.26
N ASN A 691 31.45 -17.50 -6.88
CA ASN A 691 31.48 -16.05 -6.83
C ASN A 691 31.72 -15.48 -5.42
N GLY A 692 32.00 -16.33 -4.43
CA GLY A 692 32.23 -15.92 -3.04
C GLY A 692 30.96 -15.45 -2.31
N ARG A 693 29.77 -15.79 -2.81
CA ARG A 693 28.47 -15.46 -2.22
C ARG A 693 28.02 -16.57 -1.26
N PHE A 694 28.79 -16.78 -0.19
CA PHE A 694 28.61 -17.92 0.72
C PHE A 694 27.29 -17.89 1.50
N ALA A 695 26.71 -16.72 1.77
CA ALA A 695 25.42 -16.63 2.45
C ALA A 695 24.26 -17.07 1.53
N ALA A 696 24.33 -16.71 0.25
CA ALA A 696 23.40 -17.21 -0.77
C ALA A 696 23.57 -18.72 -0.99
N GLU A 697 24.80 -19.24 -0.91
CA GLU A 697 25.07 -20.68 -0.92
C GLU A 697 24.35 -21.40 0.24
N VAL A 698 24.43 -20.87 1.46
CA VAL A 698 23.70 -21.41 2.63
C VAL A 698 22.20 -21.44 2.38
N MET A 699 21.60 -20.37 1.86
CA MET A 699 20.15 -20.35 1.57
C MET A 699 19.76 -21.44 0.58
N CYS A 700 20.51 -21.60 -0.51
CA CYS A 700 20.26 -22.64 -1.50
C CYS A 700 20.37 -24.06 -0.91
N LEU A 701 21.40 -24.33 -0.10
CA LEU A 701 21.61 -25.64 0.51
C LEU A 701 20.63 -25.92 1.66
N GLN A 702 20.22 -24.90 2.43
CA GLN A 702 19.15 -25.01 3.42
C GLN A 702 17.84 -25.42 2.74
N THR A 703 17.46 -24.73 1.65
CA THR A 703 16.26 -25.09 0.88
C THR A 703 16.38 -26.50 0.27
N ALA A 704 17.56 -26.91 -0.19
CA ALA A 704 17.79 -28.29 -0.63
C ALA A 704 17.51 -29.30 0.49
N ALA A 705 17.99 -29.05 1.71
CA ALA A 705 17.73 -29.88 2.88
C ALA A 705 16.23 -29.90 3.25
N GLN A 706 15.52 -28.78 3.16
CA GLN A 706 14.06 -28.72 3.33
C GLN A 706 13.30 -29.58 2.29
N PHE A 707 13.86 -29.73 1.10
CA PHE A 707 13.37 -30.67 0.07
C PHE A 707 13.80 -32.12 0.27
N GLY A 708 14.62 -32.40 1.29
CA GLY A 708 15.08 -33.74 1.65
C GLY A 708 16.47 -34.11 1.13
N ASP A 709 17.27 -33.15 0.64
CA ASP A 709 18.66 -33.40 0.25
C ASP A 709 19.52 -33.75 1.47
N THR A 710 20.11 -34.93 1.46
CA THR A 710 21.04 -35.40 2.51
C THR A 710 22.51 -35.16 2.13
N SER A 711 22.79 -34.76 0.89
CA SER A 711 24.17 -34.65 0.37
C SER A 711 24.87 -33.35 0.78
N CYS A 712 24.11 -32.31 1.17
CA CYS A 712 24.63 -30.98 1.47
C CYS A 712 25.24 -30.81 2.87
N ALA A 713 25.07 -31.80 3.78
CA ALA A 713 25.44 -31.68 5.20
C ALA A 713 26.92 -31.29 5.44
N ALA A 714 27.86 -31.92 4.72
CA ALA A 714 29.29 -31.64 4.88
C ALA A 714 29.63 -30.19 4.49
N ARG A 715 29.09 -29.72 3.36
CA ARG A 715 29.33 -28.38 2.86
C ARG A 715 28.70 -27.30 3.75
N LEU A 716 27.49 -27.52 4.23
CA LEU A 716 26.86 -26.63 5.22
C LEU A 716 27.67 -26.56 6.52
N GLY A 717 28.29 -27.66 6.95
CA GLY A 717 29.21 -27.68 8.10
C GLY A 717 30.43 -26.77 7.91
N GLU A 718 31.04 -26.78 6.73
CA GLU A 718 32.14 -25.85 6.38
C GLU A 718 31.67 -24.39 6.38
N LEU A 719 30.49 -24.14 5.80
CA LEU A 719 29.90 -22.80 5.72
C LEU A 719 29.56 -22.23 7.10
N GLY A 720 29.26 -23.09 8.10
CA GLY A 720 29.07 -22.67 9.49
C GLY A 720 30.28 -22.01 10.15
N ALA A 721 31.48 -22.11 9.55
CA ALA A 721 32.68 -21.38 9.98
C ALA A 721 32.98 -20.12 9.14
N ILE A 722 32.29 -19.94 8.00
CA ILE A 722 32.51 -18.84 7.05
C ILE A 722 31.42 -17.77 7.17
N VAL A 723 30.16 -18.20 7.28
CA VAL A 723 28.99 -17.33 7.33
C VAL A 723 28.68 -17.00 8.79
N GLU A 724 28.64 -15.70 9.11
CA GLU A 724 28.31 -15.21 10.43
C GLU A 724 26.82 -15.40 10.74
N GLY A 725 26.51 -15.74 12.00
CA GLY A 725 25.13 -15.90 12.49
C GLY A 725 24.69 -17.36 12.69
N PRO A 726 23.53 -17.59 13.30
CA PRO A 726 23.04 -18.92 13.63
C PRO A 726 22.65 -19.76 12.40
N ARG A 727 22.18 -19.14 11.31
CA ARG A 727 21.50 -19.84 10.20
C ARG A 727 22.32 -21.00 9.60
N ALA A 728 23.57 -20.74 9.23
CA ALA A 728 24.42 -21.75 8.58
C ALA A 728 24.63 -22.99 9.45
N ARG A 729 24.77 -22.79 10.78
CA ARG A 729 24.95 -23.89 11.73
C ARG A 729 23.68 -24.70 11.93
N ILE A 730 22.52 -24.05 12.04
CA ILE A 730 21.22 -24.74 12.18
C ILE A 730 20.92 -25.53 10.89
N ALA A 731 21.15 -24.93 9.71
CA ALA A 731 20.99 -25.61 8.43
C ALA A 731 21.91 -26.84 8.30
N ALA A 732 23.16 -26.76 8.78
CA ALA A 732 24.07 -27.91 8.80
C ALA A 732 23.55 -29.05 9.68
N ARG A 733 22.96 -28.73 10.85
CA ARG A 733 22.37 -29.72 11.76
C ARG A 733 21.12 -30.37 11.15
N LEU A 734 20.24 -29.59 10.51
CA LEU A 734 19.11 -30.11 9.74
C LEU A 734 19.57 -31.15 8.71
N ALA A 735 20.53 -30.79 7.86
CA ALA A 735 21.02 -31.66 6.81
C ALA A 735 21.73 -32.92 7.35
N ALA A 736 22.50 -32.79 8.45
CA ALA A 736 23.13 -33.93 9.10
C ALA A 736 22.09 -34.88 9.72
N ALA A 737 21.10 -34.35 10.43
CA ALA A 737 20.03 -35.13 11.04
C ALA A 737 19.18 -35.86 9.98
N LEU A 738 18.92 -35.23 8.83
CA LEU A 738 18.27 -35.88 7.69
C LEU A 738 19.07 -37.06 7.14
N ARG A 739 20.39 -36.88 6.95
CA ARG A 739 21.29 -37.93 6.47
C ARG A 739 21.36 -39.11 7.43
N ASP A 740 21.41 -38.82 8.73
CA ASP A 740 21.62 -39.81 9.78
C ASP A 740 20.29 -40.40 10.29
N HIS A 741 19.16 -39.98 9.72
CA HIS A 741 17.80 -40.33 10.14
C HIS A 741 17.51 -40.05 11.63
N ASP A 742 18.13 -39.00 12.19
CA ASP A 742 17.98 -38.62 13.59
C ASP A 742 16.73 -37.75 13.78
N ALA A 743 15.61 -38.41 14.05
CA ALA A 743 14.33 -37.75 14.26
C ALA A 743 14.31 -36.79 15.46
N ALA A 744 15.09 -37.07 16.52
CA ALA A 744 15.13 -36.20 17.70
C ALA A 744 15.87 -34.90 17.39
N GLU A 745 16.99 -35.00 16.67
CA GLU A 745 17.75 -33.82 16.24
C GLU A 745 16.98 -32.96 15.24
N LEU A 746 16.13 -33.55 14.37
CA LEU A 746 15.23 -32.80 13.49
C LEU A 746 14.21 -31.95 14.26
N VAL A 747 13.72 -32.45 15.41
CA VAL A 747 12.84 -31.69 16.29
C VAL A 747 13.59 -30.53 16.94
N VAL A 748 14.83 -30.76 17.40
CA VAL A 748 15.68 -29.69 17.95
C VAL A 748 15.97 -28.62 16.89
N ALA A 749 16.29 -29.03 15.65
CA ALA A 749 16.48 -28.09 14.55
C ALA A 749 15.20 -27.26 14.28
N SER A 750 14.01 -27.86 14.39
CA SER A 750 12.73 -27.15 14.29
C SER A 750 12.59 -26.08 15.39
N GLU A 751 12.95 -26.38 16.63
CA GLU A 751 12.92 -25.42 17.74
C GLU A 751 13.92 -24.27 17.54
N GLU A 752 15.11 -24.56 17.00
CA GLU A 752 16.11 -23.53 16.70
C GLU A 752 15.70 -22.63 15.54
N PHE A 753 15.08 -23.18 14.48
CA PHE A 753 14.53 -22.36 13.39
C PHE A 753 13.37 -21.49 13.87
N GLU A 754 12.49 -22.00 14.73
CA GLU A 754 11.41 -21.21 15.35
C GLU A 754 11.99 -20.07 16.19
N ALA A 755 12.96 -20.36 17.06
CA ALA A 755 13.62 -19.34 17.88
C ALA A 755 14.40 -18.30 17.05
N MET A 756 14.96 -18.71 15.92
CA MET A 756 15.62 -17.82 14.97
C MET A 756 14.61 -16.95 14.19
N GLY A 757 13.36 -17.40 14.06
CA GLY A 757 12.26 -16.74 13.36
C GLY A 757 12.02 -17.21 11.92
N ASP A 758 12.68 -18.28 11.45
CA ASP A 758 12.40 -18.87 10.12
C ASP A 758 11.35 -19.98 10.26
N LEU A 759 10.08 -19.57 10.27
CA LEU A 759 8.97 -20.48 10.55
C LEU A 759 8.79 -21.56 9.46
N VAL A 760 9.09 -21.25 8.19
CA VAL A 760 8.99 -22.23 7.09
C VAL A 760 9.99 -23.37 7.30
N ALA A 761 11.24 -23.05 7.64
CA ALA A 761 12.25 -24.07 7.96
C ALA A 761 11.89 -24.85 9.24
N ALA A 762 11.29 -24.19 10.23
CA ALA A 762 10.82 -24.85 11.45
C ALA A 762 9.70 -25.87 11.18
N VAL A 763 8.74 -25.53 10.32
CA VAL A 763 7.68 -26.44 9.83
C VAL A 763 8.29 -27.65 9.14
N ASP A 764 9.20 -27.41 8.19
CA ASP A 764 9.82 -28.48 7.41
C ASP A 764 10.63 -29.44 8.28
N ALA A 765 11.43 -28.92 9.21
CA ALA A 765 12.21 -29.73 10.15
C ALA A 765 11.31 -30.59 11.05
N ALA A 766 10.21 -30.05 11.58
CA ALA A 766 9.24 -30.81 12.36
C ALA A 766 8.54 -31.90 11.52
N ALA A 767 8.12 -31.55 10.29
CA ALA A 767 7.49 -32.50 9.38
C ALA A 767 8.44 -33.65 9.00
N GLN A 768 9.70 -33.34 8.72
CA GLN A 768 10.75 -34.33 8.44
C GLN A 768 11.06 -35.22 9.66
N GLY A 769 11.14 -34.64 10.87
CA GLY A 769 11.28 -35.40 12.11
C GLY A 769 10.11 -36.36 12.34
N GLY A 770 8.88 -35.91 12.04
CA GLY A 770 7.69 -36.76 12.04
C GLY A 770 7.81 -37.93 11.06
N VAL A 771 8.21 -37.65 9.82
CA VAL A 771 8.45 -38.69 8.80
C VAL A 771 9.49 -39.71 9.27
N ALA A 772 10.61 -39.26 9.85
CA ALA A 772 11.64 -40.15 10.39
C ALA A 772 11.12 -41.02 11.56
N TYR A 773 10.34 -40.47 12.49
CA TYR A 773 9.71 -41.26 13.56
C TYR A 773 8.69 -42.27 13.04
N ARG A 774 7.92 -41.92 12.01
CA ARG A 774 6.98 -42.85 11.37
C ARG A 774 7.71 -44.02 10.73
N ASP A 775 8.81 -43.74 10.03
CA ASP A 775 9.61 -44.76 9.35
C ASP A 775 10.34 -45.66 10.38
N GLY A 776 10.59 -45.16 11.59
CA GLY A 776 11.02 -45.92 12.77
C GLY A 776 9.90 -46.55 13.61
N GLU A 777 8.66 -46.60 13.11
CA GLU A 777 7.46 -47.17 13.76
C GLU A 777 7.04 -46.51 15.10
N LEU A 778 7.51 -45.30 15.39
CA LEU A 778 7.20 -44.54 16.61
C LEU A 778 6.01 -43.59 16.41
N ARG A 779 4.80 -44.16 16.36
CA ARG A 779 3.57 -43.43 16.04
C ARG A 779 3.27 -42.23 16.97
N GLY A 780 3.54 -42.34 18.27
CA GLY A 780 3.30 -41.25 19.23
C GLY A 780 4.17 -40.02 18.96
N SER A 781 5.46 -40.25 18.71
CA SER A 781 6.42 -39.20 18.35
C SER A 781 6.09 -38.57 17.00
N PHE A 782 5.68 -39.38 16.00
CA PHE A 782 5.19 -38.86 14.72
C PHE A 782 4.02 -37.89 14.91
N LEU A 783 2.99 -38.27 15.68
CA LEU A 783 1.83 -37.40 15.93
C LEU A 783 2.21 -36.11 16.64
N THR A 784 3.18 -36.16 17.57
CA THR A 784 3.69 -34.97 18.26
C THR A 784 4.38 -34.01 17.29
N CYS A 785 5.24 -34.56 16.41
CA CYS A 785 5.94 -33.75 15.40
C CYS A 785 4.98 -33.17 14.36
N LEU A 786 3.98 -33.95 13.92
CA LEU A 786 2.95 -33.47 12.99
C LEU A 786 2.13 -32.35 13.64
N ALA A 787 1.70 -32.50 14.90
CA ALA A 787 0.98 -31.46 15.62
C ALA A 787 1.79 -30.16 15.73
N ARG A 788 3.11 -30.25 15.98
CA ARG A 788 4.01 -29.10 15.97
C ARG A 788 4.11 -28.46 14.59
N ALA A 789 4.31 -29.26 13.55
CA ALA A 789 4.39 -28.76 12.17
C ALA A 789 3.09 -28.04 11.76
N GLU A 790 1.92 -28.56 12.14
CA GLU A 790 0.62 -27.93 11.89
C GLU A 790 0.45 -26.62 12.66
N ALA A 791 0.81 -26.58 13.94
CA ALA A 791 0.71 -25.35 14.75
C ALA A 791 1.62 -24.22 14.21
N LEU A 792 2.83 -24.56 13.77
CA LEU A 792 3.72 -23.61 13.09
C LEU A 792 3.15 -23.20 11.72
N ALA A 793 2.61 -24.14 10.96
CA ALA A 793 1.98 -23.87 9.67
C ALA A 793 0.80 -22.89 9.79
N GLU A 794 -0.04 -23.01 10.82
CA GLU A 794 -1.12 -22.06 11.11
C GLU A 794 -0.59 -20.62 11.32
N THR A 795 0.60 -20.47 11.93
CA THR A 795 1.24 -19.16 12.14
C THR A 795 1.79 -18.58 10.83
N CYS A 796 2.27 -19.42 9.92
CA CYS A 796 2.73 -19.01 8.58
C CYS A 796 1.58 -18.54 7.66
N GLY A 797 0.33 -18.85 8.01
CA GLY A 797 -0.83 -18.72 7.13
C GLY A 797 -1.00 -19.92 6.21
N ILE A 798 -1.41 -19.70 4.96
CA ILE A 798 -1.49 -20.80 3.99
C ILE A 798 -0.08 -21.24 3.58
N ILE A 799 0.31 -22.48 3.86
CA ILE A 799 1.64 -23.02 3.48
C ILE A 799 1.53 -24.45 2.94
N GLU A 800 2.33 -24.73 1.90
CA GLU A 800 2.37 -26.00 1.19
C GLU A 800 3.81 -26.35 0.80
N THR A 801 4.53 -26.99 1.72
CA THR A 801 5.90 -27.49 1.48
C THR A 801 5.91 -28.99 1.17
N PRO A 802 6.95 -29.52 0.49
CA PRO A 802 7.10 -30.96 0.25
C PRO A 802 7.13 -31.79 1.53
N ALA A 803 7.85 -31.33 2.55
CA ALA A 803 7.97 -32.01 3.84
C ALA A 803 6.63 -32.08 4.57
N LEU A 804 5.91 -30.95 4.68
CA LEU A 804 4.60 -30.89 5.31
C LEU A 804 3.58 -31.78 4.60
N ARG A 805 3.55 -31.76 3.26
CA ARG A 805 2.68 -32.63 2.45
C ARG A 805 2.98 -34.11 2.68
N GLN A 806 4.27 -34.49 2.77
CA GLN A 806 4.67 -35.86 3.05
C GLN A 806 4.27 -36.33 4.45
N ALA A 807 4.27 -35.43 5.44
CA ALA A 807 3.83 -35.71 6.79
C ALA A 807 2.29 -35.83 6.90
N ARG A 808 1.54 -34.93 6.25
CA ARG A 808 0.07 -34.95 6.17
C ARG A 808 -0.49 -36.16 5.42
N GLU A 809 0.17 -36.55 4.33
CA GLU A 809 -0.30 -37.59 3.42
C GLU A 809 0.69 -38.77 3.32
N PRO A 810 0.64 -39.71 4.28
CA PRO A 810 1.47 -40.91 4.28
C PRO A 810 0.94 -41.94 3.28
N ILE A 811 1.00 -41.60 1.98
CA ILE A 811 0.81 -42.57 0.90
C ILE A 811 2.08 -43.43 0.82
N PRO A 812 1.99 -44.77 0.73
CA PRO A 812 3.14 -45.69 0.67
C PRO A 812 3.85 -45.63 -0.70
N LEU A 813 4.17 -44.43 -1.17
CA LEU A 813 4.92 -44.19 -2.40
C LEU A 813 6.34 -43.77 -2.03
N THR A 814 7.31 -44.31 -2.74
CA THR A 814 8.67 -43.77 -2.74
C THR A 814 8.67 -42.34 -3.28
N HIS A 815 9.72 -41.57 -2.99
CA HIS A 815 9.87 -40.21 -3.51
C HIS A 815 9.66 -40.16 -5.04
N ARG A 816 10.29 -41.10 -5.77
CA ARG A 816 10.19 -41.15 -7.23
C ARG A 816 8.81 -41.52 -7.75
N GLU A 817 8.13 -42.47 -7.10
CA GLU A 817 6.76 -42.83 -7.45
C GLU A 817 5.82 -41.63 -7.20
N ARG A 818 6.00 -40.89 -6.10
CA ARG A 818 5.20 -39.71 -5.78
C ARG A 818 5.34 -38.59 -6.82
N GLU A 819 6.56 -38.29 -7.28
CA GLU A 819 6.78 -37.30 -8.34
C GLU A 819 6.06 -37.68 -9.64
N ILE A 820 6.19 -38.94 -10.04
CA ILE A 820 5.52 -39.45 -11.24
C ILE A 820 4.01 -39.31 -11.08
N VAL A 821 3.44 -39.73 -9.94
CA VAL A 821 1.99 -39.60 -9.67
C VAL A 821 1.56 -38.12 -9.66
N SER A 822 2.35 -37.22 -9.10
CA SER A 822 2.07 -35.77 -9.10
C SER A 822 1.99 -35.23 -10.53
N LEU A 823 2.98 -35.55 -11.38
CA LEU A 823 2.99 -35.10 -12.77
C LEU A 823 1.81 -35.69 -13.59
N LEU A 824 1.41 -36.93 -13.31
CA LEU A 824 0.21 -37.52 -13.91
C LEU A 824 -1.06 -36.78 -13.45
N GLY A 825 -1.12 -36.35 -12.18
CA GLY A 825 -2.19 -35.50 -11.63
C GLY A 825 -2.29 -34.13 -12.31
N HIS A 826 -1.17 -33.60 -12.81
CA HIS A 826 -1.13 -32.38 -13.62
C HIS A 826 -1.42 -32.64 -15.12
N GLY A 827 -1.79 -33.87 -15.51
CA GLY A 827 -2.20 -34.22 -16.87
C GLY A 827 -1.07 -34.53 -17.85
N LEU A 828 0.19 -34.61 -17.41
CA LEU A 828 1.33 -34.91 -18.30
C LEU A 828 1.27 -36.36 -18.82
N SER A 829 1.64 -36.59 -20.09
CA SER A 829 1.75 -37.96 -20.64
C SER A 829 2.99 -38.69 -20.13
N ASN A 830 3.05 -40.02 -20.25
CA ASN A 830 4.25 -40.79 -19.86
C ASN A 830 5.51 -40.30 -20.58
N ARG A 831 5.36 -39.80 -21.82
CA ARG A 831 6.46 -39.20 -22.59
C ARG A 831 6.92 -37.89 -21.98
N ASP A 832 5.98 -37.01 -21.62
CA ASP A 832 6.29 -35.71 -21.01
C ASP A 832 6.93 -35.90 -19.62
N VAL A 833 6.42 -36.86 -18.83
CA VAL A 833 7.01 -37.25 -17.54
C VAL A 833 8.43 -37.78 -17.73
N ALA A 834 8.65 -38.65 -18.72
CA ALA A 834 9.97 -39.20 -19.01
C ALA A 834 10.97 -38.10 -19.42
N GLU A 835 10.56 -37.17 -20.28
CA GLU A 835 11.37 -36.03 -20.71
C GLU A 835 11.72 -35.11 -19.54
N ARG A 836 10.71 -34.67 -18.78
CA ARG A 836 10.89 -33.73 -17.66
C ARG A 836 11.75 -34.31 -16.54
N LEU A 837 11.58 -35.59 -16.23
CA LEU A 837 12.33 -36.27 -15.17
C LEU A 837 13.64 -36.90 -15.64
N THR A 838 14.03 -36.73 -16.92
CA THR A 838 15.20 -37.36 -17.55
C THR A 838 15.24 -38.89 -17.37
N LEU A 839 14.12 -39.56 -17.67
CA LEU A 839 13.94 -41.02 -17.61
C LEU A 839 13.55 -41.59 -18.99
N SER A 840 13.57 -42.93 -19.09
CA SER A 840 12.91 -43.62 -20.21
C SER A 840 11.41 -43.77 -19.94
N VAL A 841 10.59 -43.74 -21.00
CA VAL A 841 9.13 -43.98 -20.90
C VAL A 841 8.83 -45.32 -20.21
N ARG A 842 9.61 -46.37 -20.51
CA ARG A 842 9.48 -47.68 -19.87
C ARG A 842 9.76 -47.65 -18.36
N THR A 843 10.68 -46.80 -17.93
CA THR A 843 10.96 -46.59 -16.50
C THR A 843 9.78 -45.93 -15.80
N VAL A 844 9.17 -44.93 -16.44
CA VAL A 844 7.96 -44.26 -15.92
C VAL A 844 6.81 -45.25 -15.77
N GLU A 845 6.53 -46.05 -16.80
CA GLU A 845 5.51 -47.11 -16.76
C GLU A 845 5.76 -48.12 -15.63
N GLY A 846 7.02 -48.52 -15.43
CA GLY A 846 7.41 -49.41 -14.34
C GLY A 846 7.15 -48.82 -12.94
N HIS A 847 7.37 -47.52 -12.75
CA HIS A 847 7.05 -46.84 -11.50
C HIS A 847 5.54 -46.68 -11.30
N ILE A 848 4.78 -46.37 -12.36
CA ILE A 848 3.31 -46.29 -12.30
C ILE A 848 2.75 -47.63 -11.85
N TYR A 849 3.19 -48.74 -12.45
CA TYR A 849 2.74 -50.08 -12.08
C TYR A 849 3.02 -50.41 -10.61
N LYS A 850 4.22 -50.10 -10.11
CA LYS A 850 4.58 -50.29 -8.70
C LYS A 850 3.75 -49.40 -7.77
N ALA A 851 3.52 -48.14 -8.15
CA ALA A 851 2.69 -47.22 -7.39
C ALA A 851 1.24 -47.73 -7.29
N MET A 852 0.63 -48.14 -8.41
CA MET A 852 -0.70 -48.75 -8.44
C MET A 852 -0.79 -50.00 -7.55
N SER A 853 0.24 -50.85 -7.58
CA SER A 853 0.30 -52.04 -6.72
C SER A 853 0.38 -51.71 -5.23
N LYS A 854 1.02 -50.59 -4.84
CA LYS A 854 1.16 -50.18 -3.44
C LYS A 854 -0.09 -49.44 -2.93
N THR A 855 -0.78 -48.72 -3.79
CA THR A 855 -1.97 -47.93 -3.44
C THR A 855 -3.28 -48.69 -3.65
N GLY A 856 -3.25 -49.81 -4.36
CA GLY A 856 -4.43 -50.60 -4.70
C GLY A 856 -5.32 -49.97 -5.78
N THR A 857 -4.82 -48.95 -6.49
CA THR A 857 -5.57 -48.29 -7.58
C THR A 857 -5.51 -49.11 -8.86
N THR A 858 -6.61 -49.13 -9.61
CA THR A 858 -6.77 -49.97 -10.80
C THR A 858 -6.59 -49.22 -12.11
N SER A 859 -6.63 -47.89 -12.09
CA SER A 859 -6.37 -47.04 -13.24
C SER A 859 -5.34 -45.95 -12.94
N ARG A 860 -4.77 -45.39 -14.01
CA ARG A 860 -3.87 -44.24 -13.94
C ARG A 860 -4.59 -43.03 -13.36
N GLU A 861 -5.84 -42.83 -13.75
CA GLU A 861 -6.69 -41.73 -13.32
C GLU A 861 -6.98 -41.82 -11.82
N GLU A 862 -7.26 -43.04 -11.31
CA GLU A 862 -7.40 -43.29 -9.87
C GLU A 862 -6.10 -43.02 -9.11
N LEU A 863 -4.95 -43.43 -9.67
CA LEU A 863 -3.65 -43.16 -9.05
C LEU A 863 -3.35 -41.66 -9.00
N ALA A 864 -3.61 -40.94 -10.09
CA ALA A 864 -3.43 -39.49 -10.19
C ALA A 864 -4.37 -38.70 -9.27
N ALA A 865 -5.59 -39.20 -9.07
CA ALA A 865 -6.60 -38.67 -8.16
C ALA A 865 -6.15 -38.66 -6.69
N LEU A 866 -5.29 -39.61 -6.28
CA LEU A 866 -4.83 -39.72 -4.89
C LEU A 866 -4.04 -38.51 -4.39
N LEU A 867 -3.37 -37.78 -5.29
CA LEU A 867 -2.60 -36.57 -4.95
C LEU A 867 -3.31 -35.26 -5.32
N THR A 868 -4.40 -35.31 -6.12
CA THR A 868 -5.14 -34.11 -6.56
C THR A 868 -6.42 -33.83 -5.76
N HIS A 869 -7.07 -34.83 -5.16
CA HIS A 869 -8.42 -34.70 -4.57
C HIS A 869 -8.52 -34.24 -3.10
N ARG A 870 -7.51 -33.59 -2.51
CA ARG A 870 -7.56 -33.15 -1.09
C ARG A 870 -7.29 -31.66 -0.84
N ARG A 871 -7.53 -30.78 -1.82
CA ARG A 871 -7.78 -29.36 -1.51
C ARG A 871 -9.20 -29.21 -0.94
N PRO A 872 -9.40 -28.69 0.28
CA PRO A 872 -10.74 -28.25 0.67
C PRO A 872 -11.19 -27.15 -0.31
N PRO A 873 -12.47 -27.12 -0.71
CA PRO A 873 -13.00 -25.97 -1.44
C PRO A 873 -13.03 -24.78 -0.48
N THR A 874 -12.23 -23.76 -0.77
CA THR A 874 -12.36 -22.41 -0.20
C THR A 874 -12.57 -21.42 -1.33
#